data_AF-A0A914WWK8-F1
#
_entry.id   AF-A0A914WWK8-F1
#
_cell.length_a   1.000
_cell.length_b   1.000
_cell.length_c   1.000
_cell.angle_alpha   90.00
_cell.angle_beta   90.00
_cell.angle_gamma   90.00
#
_symmetry.space_group_name_H-M   'P 1'
#
loop_
_entity.id
_entity.type
_entity.pdbx_description
1 polymer ?
#
loop_
_entity_poly.entity_id
_entity_poly.type
_entity_poly.pdbx_seq_one_letter_code
_entity_poly.pdbx_strand_id
1 'polypeptide(L)'
;MPNGDKVLEIARRELIAEGLLNQNLTLEIVSKNGCGASFEGVGVGASLYHVDGVRAFIGPYCSTEMDAVGKMAAFWNVPIIGYMSSDDYLIDKTIYRTLARISMRTTNSLAKAVAALVKHYGWHRVAIVTNTGALAFERTLAFEKILKTENVTVVQKVMFDENIDYQGMAASGLLNDLKHNARIIICMFSSTRELTREFMQATYLAEMNTHEYVYLLPWLQAGPKDVMPWLGADGSLLQKVKDHYENAIIIDDVNGFDDLLVTPFVKKIEAYGLKAADIDMGSIYGYLHLYDALKLYVLALRRSLELSNGNESVVDDGWQMWNHMRRLSFAGISSSAGAASGTIQMDDLAERAPYYAAFYVSPSRTELMKVVTMNPVLLEKCNGLANNTGCFDLQMTDVMTGFWPSITGELPPEEPICGFGGEKCDYTILIMICAAALVLIVSATFAYFFNRRWQRTRLDKMPWRINRQELNIIDDEQVKSMLSLASANTKISNISAGVKRHAIVGNNTHATFHQYVQRRPIVFTRTDLTILMQMKQAVHDNINPFIGMAFNEKEEMLIVWKFCSRGTLQDIIYNTNVKLDTKFHGAFIRDIMLGLEYLHSSRIGYHGSLTPWACLIDRNWMIKLSDFGIADCIQRWERQQSIAVASDKEEGEINGVQKTGILYCAPEMLRNKEANKRRAADTDWLKQTTARRCMSDIYSCGVIMYEILARALPFPEGEDLVELVEVLRDGSKVVHPTIQDKDSISPEIASLLDECWQECPEARPN
;
A
#
# COMPACT_ATOMS: atom_id res chain seq x y z
N MET A 1 -28.57 -6.58 56.12
CA MET A 1 -27.43 -6.43 57.05
C MET A 1 -27.77 -7.00 58.43
N PRO A 2 -27.48 -8.28 58.69
CA PRO A 2 -27.65 -8.88 60.03
C PRO A 2 -26.85 -8.13 61.11
N ASN A 3 -27.39 -8.03 62.34
CA ASN A 3 -26.73 -7.42 63.50
C ASN A 3 -26.28 -5.95 63.32
N GLY A 4 -26.82 -5.21 62.35
CA GLY A 4 -26.49 -3.78 62.16
C GLY A 4 -26.89 -2.89 63.35
N ASP A 5 -27.96 -3.26 64.04
CA ASP A 5 -28.42 -2.67 65.31
C ASP A 5 -27.37 -2.82 66.43
N LYS A 6 -26.72 -3.98 66.53
CA LYS A 6 -25.64 -4.21 67.50
C LYS A 6 -24.40 -3.39 67.17
N VAL A 7 -24.07 -3.21 65.90
CA VAL A 7 -22.97 -2.34 65.46
C VAL A 7 -23.24 -0.88 65.85
N LEU A 8 -24.48 -0.41 65.66
CA LEU A 8 -24.91 0.92 66.13
C LEU A 8 -24.83 1.06 67.65
N GLU A 9 -25.19 0.02 68.41
CA GLU A 9 -25.06 0.04 69.87
C GLU A 9 -23.60 0.09 70.33
N ILE A 10 -22.68 -0.58 69.62
CA ILE A 10 -21.24 -0.44 69.85
C ILE A 10 -20.80 1.00 69.59
N ALA A 11 -21.23 1.60 68.48
CA ALA A 11 -20.96 3.00 68.18
C ALA A 11 -21.45 3.93 69.29
N ARG A 12 -22.68 3.71 69.78
CA ARG A 12 -23.25 4.48 70.89
C ARG A 12 -22.38 4.40 72.16
N ARG A 13 -21.87 3.21 72.50
CA ARG A 13 -20.99 3.02 73.67
C ARG A 13 -19.64 3.73 73.51
N GLU A 14 -19.04 3.68 72.32
CA GLU A 14 -17.81 4.43 72.05
C GLU A 14 -18.04 5.94 72.12
N LEU A 15 -19.16 6.44 71.61
CA LEU A 15 -19.51 7.87 71.74
C LEU A 15 -19.67 8.32 73.20
N ILE A 16 -20.13 7.43 74.10
CA ILE A 16 -20.15 7.68 75.54
C ILE A 16 -18.71 7.70 76.10
N ALA A 17 -17.87 6.75 75.69
CA ALA A 17 -16.47 6.68 76.13
C ALA A 17 -15.62 7.88 75.65
N GLU A 18 -15.89 8.39 74.44
CA GLU A 18 -15.31 9.63 73.89
C GLU A 18 -15.86 10.89 74.57
N GLY A 19 -16.88 10.77 75.43
CA GLY A 19 -17.54 11.90 76.09
C GLY A 19 -18.40 12.75 75.14
N LEU A 20 -18.73 12.23 73.95
CA LEU A 20 -19.66 12.84 72.99
C LEU A 20 -21.13 12.68 73.42
N LEU A 21 -21.44 11.56 74.07
CA LEU A 21 -22.70 11.32 74.76
C LEU A 21 -22.46 11.27 76.28
N ASN A 22 -23.40 11.78 77.07
CA ASN A 22 -23.30 11.82 78.53
C ASN A 22 -24.69 11.83 79.18
N GLN A 23 -24.76 12.02 80.50
CA GLN A 23 -26.04 12.03 81.22
C GLN A 23 -27.01 13.15 80.76
N ASN A 24 -26.49 14.23 80.17
CA ASN A 24 -27.29 15.36 79.69
C ASN A 24 -27.68 15.22 78.21
N LEU A 25 -27.05 14.30 77.47
CA LEU A 25 -27.33 14.03 76.06
C LEU A 25 -27.25 12.53 75.80
N THR A 26 -28.41 11.89 75.80
CA THR A 26 -28.56 10.44 75.56
C THR A 26 -29.23 10.18 74.21
N LEU A 27 -29.03 8.99 73.67
CA LEU A 27 -29.66 8.51 72.45
C LEU A 27 -30.28 7.14 72.68
N GLU A 28 -31.50 6.98 72.15
CA GLU A 28 -32.21 5.73 72.02
C GLU A 28 -32.23 5.33 70.54
N ILE A 29 -31.93 4.06 70.25
CA ILE A 29 -31.85 3.54 68.88
C ILE A 29 -33.04 2.61 68.66
N VAL A 30 -33.94 3.00 67.77
CA VAL A 30 -35.07 2.18 67.33
C VAL A 30 -34.76 1.61 65.95
N SER A 31 -34.57 0.29 65.87
CA SER A 31 -34.22 -0.40 64.63
C SER A 31 -35.42 -1.18 64.08
N LYS A 32 -35.71 -0.98 62.79
CA LYS A 32 -36.73 -1.73 62.04
C LYS A 32 -36.17 -2.12 60.67
N ASN A 33 -36.58 -3.27 60.17
CA ASN A 33 -36.11 -3.76 58.87
C ASN A 33 -36.76 -2.97 57.73
N GLY A 34 -35.96 -2.68 56.70
CA GLY A 34 -36.41 -2.11 55.42
C GLY A 34 -35.66 -2.77 54.27
N CYS A 35 -35.79 -2.18 53.07
CA CYS A 35 -35.21 -2.65 51.81
C CYS A 35 -35.65 -4.06 51.45
N GLY A 36 -36.96 -4.31 51.56
CA GLY A 36 -37.59 -5.54 51.10
C GLY A 36 -38.13 -5.41 49.67
N ALA A 37 -38.62 -6.51 49.13
CA ALA A 37 -39.11 -6.57 47.75
C ALA A 37 -40.38 -5.72 47.52
N SER A 38 -41.11 -5.38 48.59
CA SER A 38 -42.38 -4.63 48.51
C SER A 38 -42.23 -3.18 48.96
N PHE A 39 -41.00 -2.67 49.05
CA PHE A 39 -40.70 -1.32 49.56
C PHE A 39 -41.22 -1.10 51.00
N GLU A 40 -41.17 -2.15 51.83
CA GLU A 40 -41.66 -2.14 53.20
C GLU A 40 -41.01 -1.03 54.05
N GLY A 41 -39.76 -0.64 53.72
CA GLY A 41 -39.06 0.42 54.42
C GLY A 41 -39.69 1.80 54.30
N VAL A 42 -40.49 2.06 53.27
CA VAL A 42 -41.26 3.31 53.15
C VAL A 42 -42.34 3.38 54.24
N GLY A 43 -43.10 2.29 54.41
CA GLY A 43 -44.10 2.17 55.47
C GLY A 43 -43.47 2.17 56.86
N VAL A 44 -42.33 1.51 57.01
CA VAL A 44 -41.54 1.53 58.25
C VAL A 44 -41.05 2.93 58.58
N GLY A 45 -40.55 3.69 57.61
CA GLY A 45 -40.13 5.08 57.80
C GLY A 45 -41.28 5.96 58.31
N ALA A 46 -42.48 5.81 57.73
CA ALA A 46 -43.68 6.50 58.21
C ALA A 46 -44.08 6.06 59.63
N SER A 47 -43.99 4.77 59.95
CA SER A 47 -44.25 4.27 61.31
C SER A 47 -43.25 4.82 62.32
N LEU A 48 -41.95 4.84 61.99
CA LEU A 48 -40.91 5.37 62.88
C LEU A 48 -41.16 6.83 63.23
N TYR A 49 -41.59 7.65 62.26
CA TYR A 49 -41.91 9.06 62.52
C TYR A 49 -43.21 9.23 63.31
N HIS A 50 -44.33 8.66 62.85
CA HIS A 50 -45.64 8.93 63.42
C HIS A 50 -45.97 8.14 64.69
N VAL A 51 -45.43 6.94 64.85
CA VAL A 51 -45.72 6.04 65.98
C VAL A 51 -44.61 6.07 67.01
N ASP A 52 -43.36 5.92 66.57
CA ASP A 52 -42.22 5.84 67.50
C ASP A 52 -41.61 7.22 67.83
N GLY A 53 -41.99 8.27 67.10
CA GLY A 53 -41.58 9.65 67.40
C GLY A 53 -40.09 9.93 67.17
N VAL A 54 -39.46 9.25 66.20
CA VAL A 54 -38.01 9.42 65.94
C VAL A 54 -37.69 10.84 65.48
N ARG A 55 -36.55 11.37 65.96
CA ARG A 55 -36.05 12.72 65.62
C ARG A 55 -35.03 12.75 64.49
N ALA A 56 -34.56 11.58 64.04
CA ALA A 56 -33.60 11.46 62.95
C ALA A 56 -33.69 10.06 62.32
N PHE A 57 -33.29 9.97 61.05
CA PHE A 57 -33.18 8.71 60.33
C PHE A 57 -31.72 8.38 60.00
N ILE A 58 -31.33 7.11 60.20
CA ILE A 58 -30.07 6.55 59.68
C ILE A 58 -30.46 5.40 58.76
N GLY A 59 -30.31 5.60 57.44
CA GLY A 59 -30.85 4.72 56.41
C GLY A 59 -32.22 5.17 55.87
N PRO A 60 -32.88 4.38 55.01
CA PRO A 60 -32.54 3.00 54.62
C PRO A 60 -31.24 2.86 53.80
N TYR A 61 -30.72 1.64 53.65
CA TYR A 61 -29.44 1.42 52.94
C TYR A 61 -29.59 1.36 51.42
N CYS A 62 -30.75 0.94 50.91
CA CYS A 62 -31.06 0.86 49.50
C CYS A 62 -31.52 2.21 48.94
N SER A 63 -31.05 2.56 47.75
CA SER A 63 -31.35 3.86 47.15
C SER A 63 -32.83 4.04 46.80
N THR A 64 -33.53 2.98 46.39
CA THR A 64 -34.94 3.04 45.97
C THR A 64 -35.89 3.44 47.10
N GLU A 65 -35.73 2.88 48.29
CA GLU A 65 -36.50 3.33 49.46
C GLU A 65 -35.96 4.64 50.02
N MET A 66 -34.64 4.89 49.91
CA MET A 66 -34.05 6.18 50.31
C MET A 66 -34.67 7.34 49.52
N ASP A 67 -35.02 7.15 48.24
CA ASP A 67 -35.75 8.15 47.47
C ASP A 67 -37.05 8.59 48.17
N ALA A 68 -37.91 7.62 48.49
CA ALA A 68 -39.18 7.89 49.13
C ALA A 68 -38.98 8.42 50.56
N VAL A 69 -38.15 7.76 51.37
CA VAL A 69 -37.95 8.14 52.78
C VAL A 69 -37.24 9.48 52.91
N GLY A 70 -36.29 9.79 52.04
CA GLY A 70 -35.62 11.09 51.97
C GLY A 70 -36.57 12.24 51.64
N LYS A 71 -37.52 12.03 50.71
CA LYS A 71 -38.58 13.01 50.41
C LYS A 71 -39.52 13.22 51.60
N MET A 72 -39.90 12.15 52.30
CA MET A 72 -40.71 12.25 53.53
C MET A 72 -39.96 13.00 54.63
N ALA A 73 -38.68 12.67 54.87
CA ALA A 73 -37.84 13.32 55.86
C ALA A 73 -37.65 14.82 55.57
N ALA A 74 -37.47 15.19 54.29
CA ALA A 74 -37.41 16.59 53.87
C ALA A 74 -38.74 17.32 54.14
N PHE A 75 -39.88 16.67 53.88
CA PHE A 75 -41.21 17.22 54.17
C PHE A 75 -41.46 17.39 55.67
N TRP A 76 -41.04 16.42 56.49
CA TRP A 76 -41.16 16.46 57.96
C TRP A 76 -40.10 17.34 58.64
N ASN A 77 -39.15 17.89 57.88
CA ASN A 77 -37.96 18.59 58.38
C ASN A 77 -37.16 17.76 59.40
N VAL A 78 -36.94 16.48 59.09
CA VAL A 78 -36.17 15.52 59.91
C VAL A 78 -34.83 15.24 59.23
N PRO A 79 -33.69 15.26 59.94
CA PRO A 79 -32.41 14.91 59.36
C PRO A 79 -32.36 13.42 59.03
N ILE A 80 -31.83 13.10 57.85
CA ILE A 80 -31.64 11.73 57.38
C ILE A 80 -30.21 11.52 56.90
N ILE A 81 -29.59 10.42 57.31
CA ILE A 81 -28.22 10.06 56.93
C ILE A 81 -28.21 8.74 56.15
N GLY A 82 -27.88 8.82 54.86
CA GLY A 82 -27.68 7.66 54.00
C GLY A 82 -26.27 7.08 54.16
N TYR A 83 -26.16 5.82 54.55
CA TYR A 83 -24.87 5.17 54.79
C TYR A 83 -24.41 4.20 53.69
N MET A 84 -25.31 3.79 52.79
CA MET A 84 -24.97 2.98 51.61
C MET A 84 -25.53 3.55 50.31
N SER A 85 -26.75 4.11 50.33
CA SER A 85 -27.42 4.69 49.16
C SER A 85 -26.50 5.64 48.39
N SER A 86 -26.21 5.31 47.13
CA SER A 86 -25.17 5.96 46.34
C SER A 86 -25.65 6.54 45.02
N ASP A 87 -26.95 6.42 44.70
CA ASP A 87 -27.52 6.92 43.44
C ASP A 87 -27.32 8.44 43.29
N ASP A 88 -27.02 8.88 42.07
CA ASP A 88 -26.59 10.25 41.83
C ASP A 88 -27.71 11.29 42.00
N TYR A 89 -28.98 10.92 41.76
CA TYR A 89 -30.11 11.86 41.88
C TYR A 89 -30.34 12.32 43.33
N LEU A 90 -29.91 11.54 44.33
CA LEU A 90 -30.05 11.86 45.77
C LEU A 90 -29.20 13.08 46.20
N ILE A 91 -28.33 13.59 45.33
CA ILE A 91 -27.53 14.80 45.59
C ILE A 91 -28.38 16.08 45.57
N ASP A 92 -29.53 16.08 44.89
CA ASP A 92 -30.35 17.27 44.71
C ASP A 92 -30.99 17.76 46.01
N LYS A 93 -30.39 18.79 46.61
CA LYS A 93 -30.85 19.37 47.88
C LYS A 93 -32.09 20.25 47.75
N THR A 94 -32.64 20.43 46.54
CA THR A 94 -33.98 21.01 46.37
C THR A 94 -35.07 19.98 46.71
N ILE A 95 -34.77 18.68 46.53
CA ILE A 95 -35.66 17.56 46.83
C ILE A 95 -35.29 16.94 48.19
N TYR A 96 -34.02 16.53 48.35
CA TYR A 96 -33.52 15.82 49.53
C TYR A 96 -32.85 16.79 50.51
N ARG A 97 -33.63 17.78 50.94
CA ARG A 97 -33.15 18.97 51.66
C ARG A 97 -32.40 18.65 52.96
N THR A 98 -32.78 17.59 53.67
CA THR A 98 -32.20 17.20 54.98
C THR A 98 -31.31 15.95 54.91
N LEU A 99 -30.97 15.49 53.69
CA LEU A 99 -30.19 14.27 53.47
C LEU A 99 -28.68 14.55 53.45
N ALA A 100 -27.96 13.91 54.36
CA ALA A 100 -26.50 13.76 54.31
C ALA A 100 -26.13 12.33 53.88
N ARG A 101 -25.01 12.14 53.19
CA ARG A 101 -24.57 10.79 52.77
C ARG A 101 -23.10 10.57 53.07
N ILE A 102 -22.82 9.43 53.72
CA ILE A 102 -21.46 9.04 54.13
C ILE A 102 -20.86 7.91 53.26
N SER A 103 -21.62 7.45 52.27
CA SER A 103 -21.19 6.44 51.30
C SER A 103 -20.01 6.93 50.45
N MET A 104 -19.01 6.08 50.26
CA MET A 104 -17.77 6.39 49.52
C MET A 104 -17.85 6.03 48.02
N ARG A 105 -18.94 5.40 47.59
CA ARG A 105 -19.05 4.72 46.28
C ARG A 105 -20.15 5.30 45.40
N THR A 106 -20.21 6.62 45.29
CA THR A 106 -21.11 7.26 44.30
C THR A 106 -20.44 7.27 42.93
N THR A 107 -21.25 7.15 41.87
CA THR A 107 -20.75 7.22 40.50
C THR A 107 -20.13 8.59 40.23
N ASN A 108 -20.76 9.66 40.73
CA ASN A 108 -20.23 11.03 40.60
C ASN A 108 -18.83 11.20 41.22
N SER A 109 -18.63 10.76 42.45
CA SER A 109 -17.32 10.91 43.11
C SER A 109 -16.23 10.09 42.41
N LEU A 110 -16.57 8.90 41.90
CA LEU A 110 -15.62 8.09 41.13
C LEU A 110 -15.32 8.68 39.75
N ALA A 111 -16.32 9.25 39.06
CA ALA A 111 -16.12 9.98 37.83
C ALA A 111 -15.17 11.16 38.00
N LYS A 112 -15.28 11.87 39.14
CA LYS A 112 -14.35 12.93 39.51
C LYS A 112 -12.92 12.43 39.73
N ALA A 113 -12.77 11.25 40.34
CA ALA A 113 -11.47 10.60 40.49
C ALA A 113 -10.83 10.24 39.15
N VAL A 114 -11.60 9.68 38.24
CA VAL A 114 -11.14 9.34 36.89
C VAL A 114 -10.78 10.61 36.11
N ALA A 115 -11.60 11.66 36.17
CA ALA A 115 -11.30 12.94 35.54
C ALA A 115 -10.02 13.58 36.09
N ALA A 116 -9.82 13.54 37.40
CA ALA A 116 -8.62 14.06 38.04
C ALA A 116 -7.37 13.27 37.62
N LEU A 117 -7.46 11.93 37.53
CA LEU A 117 -6.37 11.08 37.04
C LEU A 117 -6.03 11.38 35.58
N VAL A 118 -7.04 11.51 34.73
CA VAL A 118 -6.90 11.86 33.31
C VAL A 118 -6.17 13.20 33.14
N LYS A 119 -6.57 14.22 33.90
CA LYS A 119 -5.90 15.53 33.91
C LYS A 119 -4.47 15.48 34.44
N HIS A 120 -4.22 14.67 35.48
CA HIS A 120 -2.89 14.53 36.07
C HIS A 120 -1.85 14.05 35.04
N TYR A 121 -2.23 13.11 34.17
CA TYR A 121 -1.36 12.60 33.11
C TYR A 121 -1.41 13.42 31.80
N GLY A 122 -2.04 14.60 31.81
CA GLY A 122 -2.09 15.49 30.65
C GLY A 122 -2.99 15.00 29.51
N TRP A 123 -3.91 14.08 29.79
CA TRP A 123 -4.92 13.65 28.84
C TRP A 123 -6.17 14.55 28.94
N HIS A 124 -6.74 14.88 27.79
CA HIS A 124 -7.88 15.77 27.58
C HIS A 124 -8.93 15.12 26.65
N ARG A 125 -8.58 14.03 25.97
CA ARG A 125 -9.42 13.30 25.01
C ARG A 125 -9.52 11.83 25.43
N VAL A 126 -10.73 11.37 25.68
CA VAL A 126 -11.00 9.99 26.12
C VAL A 126 -12.14 9.37 25.31
N ALA A 127 -12.14 8.05 25.16
CA ALA A 127 -13.31 7.31 24.70
C ALA A 127 -14.03 6.64 25.87
N ILE A 128 -15.33 6.42 25.71
CA ILE A 128 -16.16 5.67 26.64
C ILE A 128 -16.61 4.38 25.97
N VAL A 129 -16.49 3.26 26.68
CA VAL A 129 -17.09 1.99 26.31
C VAL A 129 -18.09 1.59 27.39
N THR A 130 -19.30 1.21 26.98
CA THR A 130 -20.38 0.81 27.89
C THR A 130 -21.28 -0.24 27.22
N ASN A 131 -22.36 -0.63 27.88
CA ASN A 131 -23.39 -1.52 27.33
C ASN A 131 -24.78 -0.87 27.36
N THR A 132 -25.73 -1.45 26.63
CA THR A 132 -27.14 -1.08 26.70
C THR A 132 -27.73 -1.50 28.04
N GLY A 133 -28.53 -0.62 28.65
CA GLY A 133 -29.22 -0.90 29.92
C GLY A 133 -29.39 0.36 30.76
N ALA A 134 -30.40 0.39 31.64
CA ALA A 134 -30.70 1.57 32.45
C ALA A 134 -29.53 1.99 33.35
N LEU A 135 -28.93 1.02 34.06
CA LEU A 135 -27.80 1.27 34.96
C LEU A 135 -26.55 1.81 34.23
N ALA A 136 -26.20 1.19 33.09
CA ALA A 136 -25.06 1.61 32.27
C ALA A 136 -25.28 3.00 31.67
N PHE A 137 -26.51 3.30 31.24
CA PHE A 137 -26.91 4.62 30.75
C PHE A 137 -26.79 5.70 31.82
N GLU A 138 -27.31 5.46 33.03
CA GLU A 138 -27.21 6.39 34.16
C GLU A 138 -25.74 6.67 34.53
N ARG A 139 -24.92 5.62 34.63
CA ARG A 139 -23.49 5.74 34.91
C ARG A 139 -22.77 6.59 33.86
N THR A 140 -23.06 6.31 32.58
CA THR A 140 -22.45 7.02 31.47
C THR A 140 -22.81 8.51 31.48
N LEU A 141 -24.08 8.84 31.74
CA LEU A 141 -24.54 10.22 31.83
C LEU A 141 -23.84 11.00 32.95
N ALA A 142 -23.69 10.38 34.12
CA ALA A 142 -22.98 10.96 35.27
C ALA A 142 -21.51 11.26 34.95
N PHE A 143 -20.82 10.30 34.32
CA PHE A 143 -19.44 10.48 33.87
C PHE A 143 -19.30 11.57 32.81
N GLU A 144 -20.15 11.57 31.77
CA GLU A 144 -20.11 12.60 30.71
C GLU A 144 -20.29 14.02 31.29
N LYS A 145 -21.21 14.19 32.26
CA LYS A 145 -21.43 15.47 32.93
C LYS A 145 -20.17 15.96 33.66
N ILE A 146 -19.49 15.07 34.38
CA ILE A 146 -18.30 15.42 35.17
C ILE A 146 -17.08 15.64 34.29
N LEU A 147 -16.82 14.75 33.33
CA LEU A 147 -15.72 14.91 32.37
C LEU A 147 -15.82 16.25 31.64
N LYS A 148 -17.03 16.63 31.20
CA LYS A 148 -17.27 17.94 30.57
C LYS A 148 -16.98 19.11 31.50
N THR A 149 -17.36 19.01 32.78
CA THR A 149 -17.10 20.06 33.78
C THR A 149 -15.61 20.22 34.06
N GLU A 150 -14.86 19.12 33.96
CA GLU A 150 -13.41 19.07 34.16
C GLU A 150 -12.59 19.37 32.89
N ASN A 151 -13.23 19.82 31.80
CA ASN A 151 -12.62 20.06 30.47
C ASN A 151 -11.99 18.83 29.81
N VAL A 152 -12.53 17.63 30.07
CA VAL A 152 -12.18 16.40 29.37
C VAL A 152 -13.23 16.11 28.28
N THR A 153 -12.78 15.93 27.05
CA THR A 153 -13.63 15.70 25.88
C THR A 153 -13.78 14.21 25.62
N VAL A 154 -15.03 13.75 25.54
CA VAL A 154 -15.35 12.38 25.08
C VAL A 154 -15.35 12.38 23.55
N VAL A 155 -14.33 11.77 22.93
CA VAL A 155 -14.17 11.75 21.45
C VAL A 155 -15.05 10.70 20.79
N GLN A 156 -15.35 9.63 21.52
CA GLN A 156 -16.15 8.52 21.02
C GLN A 156 -16.85 7.80 22.18
N LYS A 157 -18.07 7.34 21.92
CA LYS A 157 -18.82 6.44 22.80
C LYS A 157 -19.20 5.19 22.04
N VAL A 158 -18.84 4.03 22.58
CA VAL A 158 -19.20 2.72 22.05
C VAL A 158 -20.10 1.99 23.04
N MET A 159 -21.18 1.40 22.53
CA MET A 159 -22.20 0.70 23.32
C MET A 159 -22.37 -0.71 22.79
N PHE A 160 -22.19 -1.69 23.66
CA PHE A 160 -22.39 -3.11 23.37
C PHE A 160 -23.74 -3.62 23.91
N ASP A 161 -24.24 -4.74 23.40
CA ASP A 161 -25.38 -5.42 24.03
C ASP A 161 -24.96 -5.99 25.41
N GLU A 162 -25.89 -6.09 26.36
CA GLU A 162 -25.60 -6.58 27.71
C GLU A 162 -25.24 -8.07 27.75
N ASN A 163 -25.68 -8.88 26.76
CA ASN A 163 -25.41 -10.32 26.70
C ASN A 163 -24.35 -10.69 25.65
N ILE A 164 -23.65 -9.73 25.08
CA ILE A 164 -22.63 -10.00 24.07
C ILE A 164 -21.39 -10.64 24.71
N ASP A 165 -20.80 -11.62 24.02
CA ASP A 165 -19.52 -12.21 24.40
C ASP A 165 -18.34 -11.52 23.72
N TYR A 166 -17.12 -11.85 24.13
CA TYR A 166 -15.90 -11.27 23.56
C TYR A 166 -15.76 -11.45 22.04
N GLN A 167 -16.28 -12.56 21.48
CA GLN A 167 -16.23 -12.83 20.04
C GLN A 167 -17.18 -11.90 19.28
N GLY A 168 -18.40 -11.72 19.79
CA GLY A 168 -19.38 -10.79 19.26
C GLY A 168 -18.88 -9.34 19.34
N MET A 169 -18.24 -8.94 20.45
CA MET A 169 -17.63 -7.62 20.57
C MET A 169 -16.55 -7.39 19.50
N ALA A 170 -15.67 -8.38 19.27
CA ALA A 170 -14.63 -8.30 18.25
C ALA A 170 -15.19 -8.26 16.81
N ALA A 171 -16.26 -9.01 16.55
CA ALA A 171 -16.92 -9.05 15.23
C ALA A 171 -17.80 -7.82 14.94
N SER A 172 -18.13 -7.01 15.94
CA SER A 172 -19.07 -5.87 15.80
C SER A 172 -18.56 -4.72 14.91
N GLY A 173 -17.25 -4.63 14.68
CA GLY A 173 -16.60 -3.48 14.04
C GLY A 173 -16.38 -2.28 14.97
N LEU A 174 -17.06 -2.21 16.12
CA LEU A 174 -16.98 -1.09 17.05
C LEU A 174 -15.58 -0.92 17.69
N LEU A 175 -14.87 -2.03 17.91
CA LEU A 175 -13.48 -1.99 18.36
C LEU A 175 -12.54 -1.37 17.33
N ASN A 176 -12.82 -1.57 16.04
CA ASN A 176 -12.04 -0.94 14.98
C ASN A 176 -12.23 0.58 14.99
N ASP A 177 -13.44 1.06 15.26
CA ASP A 177 -13.67 2.49 15.40
C ASP A 177 -12.92 3.07 16.62
N LEU A 178 -12.91 2.36 17.76
CA LEU A 178 -12.11 2.76 18.93
C LEU A 178 -10.62 2.81 18.61
N LYS A 179 -10.09 1.80 17.91
CA LYS A 179 -8.69 1.70 17.48
C LYS A 179 -8.22 2.93 16.71
N HIS A 180 -9.08 3.54 15.91
CA HIS A 180 -8.75 4.68 15.05
C HIS A 180 -9.01 6.06 15.70
N ASN A 181 -9.67 6.13 16.86
CA ASN A 181 -10.09 7.43 17.43
C ASN A 181 -9.62 7.68 18.87
N ALA A 182 -9.17 6.66 19.60
CA ALA A 182 -8.77 6.82 20.99
C ALA A 182 -7.60 5.92 21.42
N ARG A 183 -6.87 6.38 22.43
CA ARG A 183 -5.87 5.61 23.17
C ARG A 183 -6.22 5.46 24.65
N ILE A 184 -6.88 6.46 25.22
CA ILE A 184 -7.37 6.44 26.61
C ILE A 184 -8.86 6.09 26.60
N ILE A 185 -9.20 4.95 27.19
CA ILE A 185 -10.54 4.35 27.10
C ILE A 185 -11.07 4.11 28.51
N ILE A 186 -12.24 4.67 28.83
CA ILE A 186 -12.95 4.49 30.10
C ILE A 186 -14.02 3.40 29.91
N CYS A 187 -13.91 2.30 30.65
CA CYS A 187 -14.84 1.17 30.57
C CYS A 187 -15.92 1.27 31.66
N MET A 188 -17.18 1.45 31.27
CA MET A 188 -18.32 1.67 32.15
C MET A 188 -19.44 0.68 31.88
N PHE A 189 -19.26 -0.56 32.30
CA PHE A 189 -20.28 -1.61 32.12
C PHE A 189 -21.28 -1.65 33.29
N SER A 190 -22.48 -2.20 33.06
CA SER A 190 -23.47 -2.50 34.12
C SER A 190 -22.92 -3.55 35.08
N SER A 191 -22.43 -4.66 34.53
CA SER A 191 -21.63 -5.67 35.23
C SER A 191 -20.14 -5.33 35.11
N THR A 192 -19.57 -4.81 36.20
CA THR A 192 -18.16 -4.38 36.23
C THR A 192 -17.20 -5.56 36.08
N ARG A 193 -17.52 -6.74 36.62
CA ARG A 193 -16.61 -7.90 36.58
C ARG A 193 -16.72 -8.69 35.27
N GLU A 194 -17.93 -9.11 34.90
CA GLU A 194 -18.14 -10.02 33.78
C GLU A 194 -17.94 -9.31 32.43
N LEU A 195 -18.59 -8.17 32.19
CA LEU A 195 -18.48 -7.49 30.89
C LEU A 195 -17.09 -6.88 30.67
N THR A 196 -16.42 -6.40 31.71
CA THR A 196 -15.01 -5.97 31.57
C THR A 196 -14.13 -7.14 31.19
N ARG A 197 -14.36 -8.34 31.73
CA ARG A 197 -13.61 -9.55 31.33
C ARG A 197 -13.82 -9.88 29.85
N GLU A 198 -15.06 -9.85 29.36
CA GLU A 198 -15.36 -10.08 27.94
C GLU A 198 -14.72 -9.00 27.05
N PHE A 199 -14.82 -7.73 27.46
CA PHE A 199 -14.23 -6.63 26.71
C PHE A 199 -12.69 -6.71 26.63
N MET A 200 -12.00 -6.98 27.75
CA MET A 200 -10.54 -7.12 27.74
C MET A 200 -10.06 -8.33 26.91
N GLN A 201 -10.87 -9.39 26.77
CA GLN A 201 -10.57 -10.47 25.83
C GLN A 201 -10.78 -10.03 24.38
N ALA A 202 -11.83 -9.26 24.12
CA ALA A 202 -12.15 -8.75 22.79
C ALA A 202 -11.08 -7.77 22.27
N THR A 203 -10.50 -6.93 23.13
CA THR A 203 -9.40 -6.03 22.76
C THR A 203 -8.14 -6.78 22.32
N TYR A 204 -7.88 -7.96 22.88
CA TYR A 204 -6.79 -8.83 22.44
C TYR A 204 -7.04 -9.39 21.04
N LEU A 205 -8.27 -9.82 20.75
CA LEU A 205 -8.65 -10.27 19.40
C LEU A 205 -8.60 -9.14 18.36
N ALA A 206 -8.85 -7.89 18.77
CA ALA A 206 -8.80 -6.70 17.91
C ALA A 206 -7.38 -6.10 17.78
N GLU A 207 -6.36 -6.75 18.35
CA GLU A 207 -4.97 -6.26 18.39
C GLU A 207 -4.84 -4.87 19.04
N MET A 208 -5.63 -4.61 20.08
CA MET A 208 -5.58 -3.40 20.91
C MET A 208 -4.92 -3.69 22.27
N ASN A 209 -4.12 -4.74 22.35
CA ASN A 209 -3.33 -5.14 23.51
C ASN A 209 -1.93 -4.52 23.54
N THR A 210 -1.62 -3.58 22.64
CA THR A 210 -0.35 -2.83 22.66
C THR A 210 -0.33 -1.82 23.81
N HIS A 211 0.86 -1.51 24.32
CA HIS A 211 1.06 -0.56 25.43
C HIS A 211 0.77 0.91 25.06
N GLU A 212 0.24 1.16 23.86
CA GLU A 212 -0.25 2.46 23.42
C GLU A 212 -1.69 2.73 23.90
N TYR A 213 -2.44 1.70 24.30
CA TYR A 213 -3.80 1.82 24.82
C TYR A 213 -3.81 1.80 26.35
N VAL A 214 -4.62 2.63 26.98
CA VAL A 214 -4.85 2.64 28.43
C VAL A 214 -6.33 2.41 28.69
N TYR A 215 -6.63 1.35 29.43
CA TYR A 215 -7.99 1.01 29.85
C TYR A 215 -8.21 1.45 31.30
N LEU A 216 -8.95 2.54 31.49
CA LEU A 216 -9.37 3.02 32.80
C LEU A 216 -10.64 2.27 33.20
N LEU A 217 -10.58 1.59 34.35
CA LEU A 217 -11.65 0.76 34.88
C LEU A 217 -12.16 1.37 36.20
N PRO A 218 -13.15 2.28 36.16
CA PRO A 218 -13.84 2.72 37.36
C PRO A 218 -14.58 1.53 37.98
N TRP A 219 -14.19 1.13 39.19
CA TRP A 219 -14.65 -0.11 39.84
C TRP A 219 -16.04 0.05 40.48
N LEU A 220 -17.06 0.31 39.65
CA LEU A 220 -18.43 0.58 40.06
C LEU A 220 -19.18 -0.71 40.46
N GLN A 221 -18.90 -1.23 41.66
CA GLN A 221 -19.55 -2.44 42.17
C GLN A 221 -21.01 -2.17 42.57
N ALA A 222 -21.92 -3.05 42.15
CA ALA A 222 -23.32 -3.03 42.57
C ALA A 222 -23.55 -4.16 43.59
N GLY A 223 -23.25 -3.90 44.87
CA GLY A 223 -23.48 -4.85 45.96
C GLY A 223 -22.21 -5.29 46.69
N PRO A 224 -22.06 -6.59 47.03
CA PRO A 224 -20.89 -7.11 47.75
C PRO A 224 -19.58 -6.85 47.01
N LYS A 225 -18.47 -6.86 47.74
CA LYS A 225 -17.13 -6.73 47.13
C LYS A 225 -16.89 -7.84 46.10
N ASP A 226 -16.83 -7.47 44.81
CA ASP A 226 -16.48 -8.43 43.75
C ASP A 226 -15.05 -8.91 43.91
N VAL A 227 -14.85 -10.20 43.62
CA VAL A 227 -13.52 -10.76 43.38
C VAL A 227 -12.98 -10.27 42.04
N MET A 228 -11.65 -10.26 41.91
CA MET A 228 -11.00 -9.86 40.67
C MET A 228 -11.42 -10.75 39.48
N PRO A 229 -11.54 -10.20 38.25
CA PRO A 229 -11.99 -10.97 37.08
C PRO A 229 -11.11 -12.17 36.73
N TRP A 230 -9.84 -12.13 37.14
CA TRP A 230 -8.86 -13.20 36.93
C TRP A 230 -8.75 -14.16 38.13
N LEU A 231 -9.69 -14.13 39.07
CA LEU A 231 -9.81 -15.14 40.13
C LEU A 231 -10.96 -16.10 39.79
N GLY A 232 -10.68 -17.40 39.80
CA GLY A 232 -11.67 -18.45 39.64
C GLY A 232 -12.65 -18.52 40.82
N ALA A 233 -13.72 -19.29 40.66
CA ALA A 233 -14.71 -19.51 41.72
C ALA A 233 -14.12 -20.20 42.96
N ASP A 234 -13.00 -20.91 42.78
CA ASP A 234 -12.19 -21.55 43.82
C ASP A 234 -11.09 -20.65 44.39
N GLY A 235 -10.98 -19.40 43.92
CA GLY A 235 -9.91 -18.47 44.27
C GLY A 235 -8.60 -18.69 43.53
N SER A 236 -8.54 -19.62 42.57
CA SER A 236 -7.34 -19.86 41.76
C SER A 236 -7.06 -18.69 40.79
N LEU A 237 -5.78 -18.42 40.53
CA LEU A 237 -5.37 -17.35 39.62
C LEU A 237 -5.48 -17.80 38.15
N LEU A 238 -6.34 -17.15 37.38
CA LEU A 238 -6.49 -17.34 35.94
C LEU A 238 -5.50 -16.44 35.19
N GLN A 239 -4.24 -16.86 35.10
CA GLN A 239 -3.16 -16.04 34.52
C GLN A 239 -3.48 -15.51 33.12
N LYS A 240 -4.02 -16.35 32.23
CA LYS A 240 -4.40 -15.92 30.86
C LYS A 240 -5.41 -14.77 30.84
N VAL A 241 -6.33 -14.73 31.81
CA VAL A 241 -7.31 -13.64 31.92
C VAL A 241 -6.60 -12.39 32.42
N LYS A 242 -5.70 -12.53 33.38
CA LYS A 242 -4.94 -11.43 33.95
C LYS A 242 -4.01 -10.76 32.94
N ASP A 243 -3.39 -11.54 32.06
CA ASP A 243 -2.50 -11.03 31.02
C ASP A 243 -3.23 -10.02 30.09
N HIS A 244 -4.54 -10.17 29.89
CA HIS A 244 -5.33 -9.18 29.13
C HIS A 244 -5.50 -7.83 29.85
N TYR A 245 -5.24 -7.74 31.15
CA TYR A 245 -5.35 -6.53 31.95
C TYR A 245 -4.02 -5.77 32.09
N GLU A 246 -2.96 -6.19 31.40
CA GLU A 246 -1.63 -5.53 31.46
C GLU A 246 -1.70 -4.02 31.16
N ASN A 247 -2.63 -3.59 30.31
CA ASN A 247 -2.82 -2.18 29.97
C ASN A 247 -4.00 -1.53 30.73
N ALA A 248 -4.38 -2.08 31.89
CA ALA A 248 -5.52 -1.62 32.67
C ALA A 248 -5.12 -0.93 33.97
N ILE A 249 -5.83 0.15 34.29
CA ILE A 249 -5.77 0.87 35.56
C ILE A 249 -7.15 0.84 36.19
N ILE A 250 -7.25 0.24 37.38
CA ILE A 250 -8.48 0.20 38.17
C ILE A 250 -8.51 1.42 39.08
N ILE A 251 -9.63 2.14 39.09
CA ILE A 251 -9.87 3.25 40.01
C ILE A 251 -10.95 2.82 40.99
N ASP A 252 -10.61 2.75 42.27
CA ASP A 252 -11.51 2.36 43.37
C ASP A 252 -11.11 3.12 44.65
N ASP A 253 -11.86 2.92 45.74
CA ASP A 253 -11.51 3.40 47.08
C ASP A 253 -10.04 3.09 47.40
N VAL A 254 -9.37 3.99 48.14
CA VAL A 254 -7.95 3.82 48.50
C VAL A 254 -7.66 2.49 49.23
N ASN A 255 -8.66 1.91 49.90
CA ASN A 255 -8.59 0.63 50.60
C ASN A 255 -9.39 -0.47 49.87
N GLY A 256 -9.79 -0.26 48.61
CA GLY A 256 -10.60 -1.20 47.84
C GLY A 256 -9.98 -2.59 47.75
N PHE A 257 -8.65 -2.67 47.70
CA PHE A 257 -7.88 -3.91 47.57
C PHE A 257 -6.96 -4.24 48.76
N ASP A 258 -7.12 -3.55 49.89
CA ASP A 258 -6.40 -3.86 51.13
C ASP A 258 -7.37 -3.97 52.32
N ASP A 259 -6.91 -4.56 53.42
CA ASP A 259 -7.73 -4.79 54.63
C ASP A 259 -7.45 -3.75 55.73
N LEU A 260 -6.93 -2.57 55.36
CA LEU A 260 -6.51 -1.54 56.31
C LEU A 260 -7.67 -0.97 57.12
N LEU A 261 -8.86 -0.85 56.52
CA LEU A 261 -10.07 -0.42 57.24
C LEU A 261 -10.83 -1.58 57.89
N VAL A 262 -10.82 -2.74 57.24
CA VAL A 262 -11.59 -3.93 57.63
C VAL A 262 -11.01 -4.55 58.90
N THR A 263 -9.69 -4.75 58.96
CA THR A 263 -9.05 -5.44 60.09
C THR A 263 -9.24 -4.70 61.42
N PRO A 264 -9.02 -3.38 61.52
CA PRO A 264 -9.28 -2.63 62.75
C PRO A 264 -10.77 -2.63 63.14
N PHE A 265 -11.67 -2.51 62.17
CA PHE A 265 -13.11 -2.56 62.39
C PHE A 265 -13.54 -3.91 63.01
N VAL A 266 -13.09 -5.02 62.41
CA VAL A 266 -13.41 -6.38 62.90
C VAL A 266 -12.87 -6.57 64.32
N LYS A 267 -11.60 -6.22 64.58
CA LYS A 267 -11.03 -6.29 65.93
C LYS A 267 -11.81 -5.48 66.95
N LYS A 268 -12.33 -4.32 66.53
CA LYS A 268 -13.12 -3.44 67.40
C LYS A 268 -14.47 -4.07 67.75
N ILE A 269 -15.22 -4.59 66.79
CA ILE A 269 -16.50 -5.25 67.11
C ILE A 269 -16.31 -6.53 67.94
N GLU A 270 -15.20 -7.24 67.72
CA GLU A 270 -14.81 -8.42 68.53
C GLU A 270 -14.55 -8.07 69.99
N ALA A 271 -13.95 -6.91 70.27
CA ALA A 271 -13.77 -6.41 71.63
C ALA A 271 -15.09 -6.18 72.39
N TYR A 272 -16.21 -6.02 71.66
CA TYR A 272 -17.56 -5.88 72.21
C TYR A 272 -18.40 -7.15 72.11
N GLY A 273 -17.79 -8.28 71.73
CA GLY A 273 -18.42 -9.61 71.74
C GLY A 273 -19.13 -10.02 70.45
N LEU A 274 -18.99 -9.27 69.35
CA LEU A 274 -19.48 -9.63 68.01
C LEU A 274 -18.36 -10.27 67.18
N LYS A 275 -18.60 -11.44 66.57
CA LYS A 275 -17.60 -12.11 65.72
C LYS A 275 -17.74 -11.68 64.27
N ALA A 276 -16.67 -11.84 63.47
CA ALA A 276 -16.71 -11.62 62.03
C ALA A 276 -17.80 -12.46 61.31
N ALA A 277 -18.10 -13.66 61.81
CA ALA A 277 -19.15 -14.53 61.26
C ALA A 277 -20.58 -14.04 61.55
N ASP A 278 -20.75 -13.09 62.49
CA ASP A 278 -22.05 -12.53 62.85
C ASP A 278 -22.45 -11.37 61.92
N ILE A 279 -21.54 -10.90 61.06
CA ILE A 279 -21.77 -9.83 60.10
C ILE A 279 -21.55 -10.31 58.67
N ASP A 280 -22.23 -9.67 57.72
CA ASP A 280 -22.01 -9.93 56.30
C ASP A 280 -20.74 -9.22 55.83
N MET A 281 -19.65 -9.99 55.70
CA MET A 281 -18.36 -9.50 55.20
C MET A 281 -18.43 -8.98 53.76
N GLY A 282 -19.39 -9.45 52.95
CA GLY A 282 -19.62 -8.92 51.61
C GLY A 282 -20.07 -7.45 51.65
N SER A 283 -20.80 -7.06 52.70
CA SER A 283 -21.35 -5.72 52.93
C SER A 283 -20.57 -4.93 53.99
N ILE A 284 -19.30 -5.29 54.27
CA ILE A 284 -18.51 -4.75 55.38
C ILE A 284 -18.46 -3.20 55.40
N TYR A 285 -18.30 -2.57 54.23
CA TYR A 285 -18.29 -1.12 54.10
C TYR A 285 -19.61 -0.47 54.55
N GLY A 286 -20.74 -1.15 54.37
CA GLY A 286 -22.04 -0.71 54.89
C GLY A 286 -22.05 -0.62 56.41
N TYR A 287 -21.42 -1.57 57.11
CA TYR A 287 -21.30 -1.53 58.56
C TYR A 287 -20.34 -0.45 59.05
N LEU A 288 -19.21 -0.22 58.36
CA LEU A 288 -18.31 0.90 58.67
C LEU A 288 -19.04 2.23 58.54
N HIS A 289 -19.73 2.44 57.41
CA HIS A 289 -20.47 3.67 57.17
C HIS A 289 -21.65 3.85 58.13
N LEU A 290 -22.32 2.76 58.52
CA LEU A 290 -23.39 2.80 59.52
C LEU A 290 -22.88 3.29 60.88
N TYR A 291 -21.72 2.78 61.29
CA TYR A 291 -21.04 3.24 62.50
C TYR A 291 -20.72 4.75 62.41
N ASP A 292 -20.10 5.16 61.31
CA ASP A 292 -19.67 6.55 61.11
C ASP A 292 -20.86 7.53 60.96
N ALA A 293 -22.00 7.06 60.43
CA ALA A 293 -23.23 7.85 60.28
C ALA A 293 -23.79 8.29 61.63
N LEU A 294 -23.76 7.41 62.65
CA LEU A 294 -24.20 7.78 64.00
C LEU A 294 -23.27 8.86 64.58
N LYS A 295 -21.96 8.73 64.38
CA LYS A 295 -20.98 9.72 64.84
C LYS A 295 -21.20 11.09 64.18
N LEU A 296 -21.45 11.13 62.86
CA LEU A 296 -21.81 12.36 62.14
C LEU A 296 -23.04 13.04 62.75
N TYR A 297 -24.10 12.27 63.04
CA TYR A 297 -25.31 12.79 63.68
C TYR A 297 -25.01 13.42 65.04
N VAL A 298 -24.28 12.71 65.91
CA VAL A 298 -23.98 13.19 67.27
C VAL A 298 -23.12 14.45 67.25
N LEU A 299 -22.15 14.54 66.34
CA LEU A 299 -21.32 15.74 66.20
C LEU A 299 -22.14 16.95 65.73
N ALA A 300 -23.04 16.76 64.76
CA ALA A 300 -23.95 17.81 64.32
C ALA A 300 -24.93 18.22 65.43
N LEU A 301 -25.43 17.25 66.21
CA LEU A 301 -26.33 17.48 67.33
C LEU A 301 -25.67 18.34 68.41
N ARG A 302 -24.45 17.98 68.83
CA ARG A 302 -23.69 18.77 69.80
C ARG A 302 -23.43 20.18 69.33
N ARG A 303 -22.96 20.34 68.10
CA ARG A 303 -22.72 21.65 67.50
C ARG A 303 -23.98 22.51 67.46
N SER A 304 -25.14 21.90 67.18
CA SER A 304 -26.44 22.57 67.19
C SER A 304 -26.82 23.07 68.60
N LEU A 305 -26.64 22.22 69.61
CA LEU A 305 -26.93 22.56 71.01
C LEU A 305 -25.97 23.63 71.55
N GLU A 306 -24.68 23.55 71.20
CA GLU A 306 -23.67 24.54 71.59
C GLU A 306 -23.98 25.93 71.00
N LEU A 307 -24.27 26.01 69.70
CA LEU A 307 -24.58 27.28 69.02
C LEU A 307 -25.92 27.90 69.44
N SER A 308 -26.83 27.08 69.95
CA SER A 308 -28.15 27.51 70.42
C SER A 308 -28.20 27.79 71.93
N ASN A 309 -27.05 27.79 72.62
CA ASN A 309 -26.94 27.94 74.08
C ASN A 309 -27.79 26.93 74.86
N GLY A 310 -27.88 25.68 74.37
CA GLY A 310 -28.62 24.59 75.00
C GLY A 310 -30.12 24.60 74.74
N ASN A 311 -30.60 25.35 73.73
CA ASN A 311 -32.01 25.30 73.33
C ASN A 311 -32.33 23.96 72.64
N GLU A 312 -33.09 23.11 73.32
CA GLU A 312 -33.45 21.78 72.83
C GLU A 312 -34.31 21.81 71.57
N SER A 313 -35.05 22.88 71.27
CA SER A 313 -35.85 22.95 70.04
C SER A 313 -35.04 22.87 68.74
N VAL A 314 -33.72 23.09 68.81
CA VAL A 314 -32.80 22.94 67.68
C VAL A 314 -32.73 21.51 67.14
N VAL A 315 -33.05 20.50 67.97
CA VAL A 315 -33.01 19.08 67.58
C VAL A 315 -34.17 18.69 66.66
N ASP A 316 -35.21 19.54 66.61
CA ASP A 316 -36.40 19.34 65.78
C ASP A 316 -36.28 20.04 64.41
N ASP A 317 -35.19 20.79 64.18
CA ASP A 317 -34.89 21.43 62.90
C ASP A 317 -33.88 20.60 62.08
N GLY A 318 -34.41 19.68 61.27
CA GLY A 318 -33.60 18.83 60.40
C GLY A 318 -32.75 19.58 59.38
N TRP A 319 -33.21 20.75 58.90
CA TRP A 319 -32.42 21.60 58.01
C TRP A 319 -31.21 22.21 58.73
N GLN A 320 -31.41 22.67 59.96
CA GLN A 320 -30.30 23.19 60.76
C GLN A 320 -29.30 22.08 61.12
N MET A 321 -29.80 20.91 61.50
CA MET A 321 -28.98 19.71 61.74
C MET A 321 -28.15 19.34 60.51
N TRP A 322 -28.77 19.29 59.33
CA TRP A 322 -28.07 19.06 58.06
C TRP A 322 -27.01 20.12 57.77
N ASN A 323 -27.30 21.40 58.03
CA ASN A 323 -26.32 22.48 57.86
C ASN A 323 -25.07 22.30 58.73
N HIS A 324 -25.21 21.74 59.94
CA HIS A 324 -24.08 21.45 60.82
C HIS A 324 -23.30 20.19 60.44
N MET A 325 -23.85 19.33 59.57
CA MET A 325 -23.13 18.21 58.96
C MET A 325 -22.24 18.63 57.77
N ARG A 326 -22.55 19.77 57.12
CA ARG A 326 -21.76 20.30 56.00
C ARG A 326 -20.36 20.69 56.43
N ARG A 327 -19.37 20.42 55.58
CA ARG A 327 -17.97 20.83 55.81
C ARG A 327 -17.42 20.36 57.16
N LEU A 328 -17.97 19.27 57.69
CA LEU A 328 -17.53 18.65 58.93
C LEU A 328 -16.42 17.64 58.63
N SER A 329 -15.33 17.69 59.40
CA SER A 329 -14.26 16.70 59.33
C SER A 329 -14.09 16.02 60.67
N PHE A 330 -14.07 14.69 60.70
CA PHE A 330 -13.94 13.91 61.94
C PHE A 330 -13.27 12.56 61.70
N ALA A 331 -12.75 11.99 62.79
CA ALA A 331 -12.17 10.66 62.81
C ALA A 331 -13.26 9.58 62.79
N GLY A 332 -13.30 8.77 61.73
CA GLY A 332 -14.17 7.60 61.63
C GLY A 332 -13.67 6.41 62.46
N ILE A 333 -14.34 5.27 62.34
CA ILE A 333 -14.09 4.09 63.20
C ILE A 333 -12.65 3.56 63.19
N SER A 334 -11.94 3.68 62.06
CA SER A 334 -10.62 3.08 61.83
C SER A 334 -9.46 4.09 61.89
N SER A 335 -9.62 5.24 62.55
CA SER A 335 -8.62 6.33 62.56
C SER A 335 -7.37 6.08 63.44
N SER A 336 -7.13 4.87 63.95
CA SER A 336 -5.98 4.59 64.83
C SER A 336 -4.69 4.35 64.02
N ALA A 337 -3.76 5.31 64.12
CA ALA A 337 -2.35 5.31 63.72
C ALA A 337 -2.01 5.02 62.24
N GLY A 338 -1.93 6.08 61.44
CA GLY A 338 -1.05 6.14 60.26
C GLY A 338 -1.71 6.12 58.88
N ALA A 339 -2.98 5.71 58.75
CA ALA A 339 -3.68 5.72 57.47
C ALA A 339 -4.53 6.99 57.32
N ALA A 340 -4.19 7.86 56.38
CA ALA A 340 -4.96 9.08 56.05
C ALA A 340 -6.43 8.79 55.66
N SER A 341 -6.75 7.54 55.28
CA SER A 341 -8.08 7.09 54.81
C SER A 341 -9.16 6.98 55.89
N GLY A 342 -8.81 7.04 57.18
CA GLY A 342 -9.76 6.93 58.29
C GLY A 342 -10.47 8.24 58.67
N THR A 343 -10.09 9.37 58.07
CA THR A 343 -10.74 10.67 58.30
C THR A 343 -11.92 10.84 57.34
N ILE A 344 -13.05 11.30 57.87
CA ILE A 344 -14.25 11.58 57.10
C ILE A 344 -14.34 13.08 56.91
N GLN A 345 -14.44 13.51 55.67
CA GLN A 345 -14.65 14.91 55.30
C GLN A 345 -15.98 15.02 54.57
N MET A 346 -16.89 15.81 55.11
CA MET A 346 -18.16 16.15 54.45
C MET A 346 -17.96 17.41 53.62
N ASP A 347 -18.54 17.47 52.43
CA ASP A 347 -18.47 18.64 51.57
C ASP A 347 -19.59 19.65 51.87
N ASP A 348 -19.77 20.62 50.99
CA ASP A 348 -20.78 21.67 51.13
C ASP A 348 -22.23 21.18 50.95
N LEU A 349 -22.43 19.98 50.40
CA LEU A 349 -23.73 19.31 50.24
C LEU A 349 -23.98 18.26 51.34
N ALA A 350 -23.10 18.17 52.35
CA ALA A 350 -23.08 17.09 53.33
C ALA A 350 -22.97 15.70 52.66
N GLU A 351 -22.18 15.63 51.59
CA GLU A 351 -21.74 14.41 50.94
C GLU A 351 -20.30 14.12 51.38
N ARG A 352 -19.97 12.87 51.67
CA ARG A 352 -18.58 12.51 52.00
C ARG A 352 -17.69 12.73 50.77
N ALA A 353 -16.59 13.46 50.95
CA ALA A 353 -15.48 13.52 50.01
C ALA A 353 -14.59 12.27 50.24
N PRO A 354 -14.58 11.30 49.31
CA PRO A 354 -13.90 10.02 49.50
C PRO A 354 -12.42 10.08 49.09
N TYR A 355 -11.65 9.11 49.57
CA TYR A 355 -10.27 8.85 49.15
C TYR A 355 -10.27 7.77 48.08
N TYR A 356 -9.63 8.04 46.95
CA TYR A 356 -9.50 7.06 45.86
C TYR A 356 -8.05 6.67 45.65
N ALA A 357 -7.84 5.58 44.92
CA ALA A 357 -6.54 5.24 44.38
C ALA A 357 -6.67 4.65 42.98
N ALA A 358 -5.61 4.83 42.20
CA ALA A 358 -5.41 4.11 40.95
C ALA A 358 -4.53 2.90 41.21
N PHE A 359 -4.95 1.76 40.70
CA PHE A 359 -4.30 0.47 40.86
C PHE A 359 -3.94 -0.11 39.49
N TYR A 360 -2.67 -0.40 39.29
CA TYR A 360 -2.17 -1.03 38.07
C TYR A 360 -2.12 -2.55 38.21
N VAL A 361 -2.58 -3.24 37.15
CA VAL A 361 -2.60 -4.71 37.10
C VAL A 361 -1.27 -5.21 36.54
N SER A 362 -0.32 -5.50 37.43
CA SER A 362 0.97 -6.07 37.02
C SER A 362 0.83 -7.53 36.55
N PRO A 363 1.35 -7.89 35.36
CA PRO A 363 1.36 -9.29 34.91
C PRO A 363 2.19 -10.20 35.82
N SER A 364 3.24 -9.66 36.44
CA SER A 364 4.25 -10.41 37.20
C SER A 364 3.93 -10.60 38.68
N ARG A 365 3.11 -9.72 39.27
CA ARG A 365 2.79 -9.74 40.71
C ARG A 365 1.37 -10.19 40.91
N THR A 366 1.10 -11.03 41.90
CA THR A 366 -0.25 -11.52 42.22
C THR A 366 -1.20 -10.39 42.61
N GLU A 367 -0.72 -9.48 43.45
CA GLU A 367 -1.46 -8.34 43.98
C GLU A 367 -1.41 -7.12 43.05
N LEU A 368 -2.44 -6.27 43.16
CA LEU A 368 -2.53 -5.01 42.45
C LEU A 368 -1.53 -4.00 43.00
N MET A 369 -0.90 -3.23 42.12
CA MET A 369 0.02 -2.17 42.54
C MET A 369 -0.73 -0.85 42.69
N LYS A 370 -0.74 -0.28 43.89
CA LYS A 370 -1.24 1.08 44.12
C LYS A 370 -0.26 2.07 43.49
N VAL A 371 -0.68 2.78 42.43
CA VAL A 371 0.20 3.67 41.65
C VAL A 371 -0.04 5.13 41.92
N VAL A 372 -1.24 5.52 42.35
CA VAL A 372 -1.58 6.90 42.72
C VAL A 372 -2.60 6.87 43.84
N THR A 373 -2.42 7.69 44.86
CA THR A 373 -3.42 7.99 45.89
C THR A 373 -4.08 9.33 45.56
N MET A 374 -5.39 9.44 45.70
CA MET A 374 -6.17 10.64 45.43
C MET A 374 -6.86 11.12 46.71
N ASN A 375 -6.34 12.19 47.30
CA ASN A 375 -6.82 12.72 48.57
C ASN A 375 -7.82 13.86 48.34
N PRO A 376 -8.98 13.87 49.01
CA PRO A 376 -9.92 14.97 48.92
C PRO A 376 -9.39 16.22 49.62
N VAL A 377 -9.54 17.36 48.96
CA VAL A 377 -9.23 18.69 49.48
C VAL A 377 -10.47 19.56 49.32
N LEU A 378 -11.03 20.03 50.45
CA LEU A 378 -12.21 20.90 50.42
C LEU A 378 -11.88 22.26 49.78
N LEU A 379 -12.76 22.73 48.89
CA LEU A 379 -12.62 24.03 48.24
C LEU A 379 -13.18 25.13 49.16
N GLU A 380 -12.36 26.15 49.47
CA GLU A 380 -12.77 27.28 50.31
C GLU A 380 -13.84 28.14 49.62
N LYS A 381 -13.66 28.45 48.34
CA LYS A 381 -14.56 29.29 47.54
C LYS A 381 -15.41 28.43 46.61
N CYS A 382 -16.41 27.77 47.18
CA CYS A 382 -17.35 26.94 46.42
C CYS A 382 -18.75 27.01 47.04
N ASN A 383 -19.77 27.19 46.20
CA ASN A 383 -21.17 27.15 46.58
C ASN A 383 -21.83 25.93 45.91
N GLY A 384 -21.80 24.80 46.61
CA GLY A 384 -22.29 23.54 46.07
C GLY A 384 -23.80 23.54 45.89
N LEU A 385 -24.51 24.29 46.75
CA LEU A 385 -25.97 24.42 46.70
C LEU A 385 -26.48 25.12 45.44
N ALA A 386 -25.74 26.10 44.90
CA ALA A 386 -26.14 26.82 43.70
C ALA A 386 -26.04 25.96 42.43
N ASN A 387 -25.02 25.10 42.36
CA ASN A 387 -24.69 24.35 41.14
C ASN A 387 -24.97 22.85 41.25
N ASN A 388 -25.42 22.38 42.42
CA ASN A 388 -25.60 20.98 42.77
C ASN A 388 -24.33 20.14 42.51
N THR A 389 -23.18 20.66 42.93
CA THR A 389 -21.85 20.05 42.74
C THR A 389 -21.09 19.97 44.05
N GLY A 390 -20.41 18.86 44.29
CA GLY A 390 -19.60 18.70 45.50
C GLY A 390 -18.37 19.62 45.55
N CYS A 391 -18.13 20.22 46.72
CA CYS A 391 -17.11 21.25 46.94
C CYS A 391 -15.78 20.70 47.45
N PHE A 392 -15.21 19.75 46.72
CA PHE A 392 -13.88 19.21 46.97
C PHE A 392 -13.14 19.02 45.65
N ASP A 393 -11.81 18.95 45.68
CA ASP A 393 -10.97 18.51 44.58
C ASP A 393 -10.15 17.30 45.03
N LEU A 394 -9.50 16.60 44.10
CA LEU A 394 -8.68 15.42 44.38
C LEU A 394 -7.22 15.72 44.08
N GLN A 395 -6.41 15.77 45.13
CA GLN A 395 -4.98 15.95 45.04
C GLN A 395 -4.27 14.59 44.92
N MET A 396 -3.47 14.43 43.87
CA MET A 396 -2.67 13.23 43.66
C MET A 396 -1.46 13.20 44.59
N THR A 397 -1.28 12.10 45.32
CA THR A 397 -0.11 11.79 46.16
C THR A 397 0.39 10.38 45.87
N ASP A 398 1.59 10.05 46.35
CA ASP A 398 2.20 8.71 46.19
C ASP A 398 2.27 8.23 44.73
N VAL A 399 2.52 9.15 43.80
CA VAL A 399 2.56 8.86 42.36
C VAL A 399 3.78 8.02 42.03
N MET A 400 3.54 6.78 41.60
CA MET A 400 4.54 5.87 41.08
C MET A 400 4.86 6.22 39.61
N THR A 401 6.14 6.23 39.26
CA THR A 401 6.62 6.41 37.88
C THR A 401 7.29 5.14 37.37
N GLY A 402 7.40 4.97 36.05
CA GLY A 402 8.11 3.81 35.47
C GLY A 402 7.38 2.47 35.61
N PHE A 403 6.08 2.47 35.91
CA PHE A 403 5.30 1.24 36.11
C PHE A 403 4.62 0.72 34.85
N TRP A 404 4.49 1.57 33.82
CA TRP A 404 3.77 1.21 32.60
C TRP A 404 4.60 0.24 31.75
N PRO A 405 3.98 -0.75 31.08
CA PRO A 405 4.71 -1.79 30.35
C PRO A 405 5.24 -1.29 28.99
N SER A 406 5.64 -0.02 28.87
CA SER A 406 6.34 0.51 27.69
C SER A 406 7.85 0.41 27.84
N ILE A 407 8.59 0.55 26.74
CA ILE A 407 10.07 0.56 26.75
C ILE A 407 10.61 1.68 27.67
N THR A 408 9.90 2.80 27.77
CA THR A 408 10.28 3.94 28.61
C THR A 408 9.75 3.83 30.05
N GLY A 409 8.82 2.91 30.33
CA GLY A 409 8.11 2.83 31.61
C GLY A 409 7.01 3.90 31.79
N GLU A 410 6.78 4.72 30.76
CA GLU A 410 5.83 5.84 30.79
C GLU A 410 4.52 5.48 30.11
N LEU A 411 3.44 6.12 30.59
CA LEU A 411 2.12 6.06 30.00
C LEU A 411 2.11 6.70 28.60
N PRO A 412 1.30 6.19 27.65
CA PRO A 412 1.27 6.71 26.30
C PRO A 412 0.58 8.08 26.23
N PRO A 413 0.89 8.90 25.20
CA PRO A 413 0.11 10.09 24.90
C PRO A 413 -1.32 9.73 24.48
N GLU A 414 -2.25 10.67 24.65
CA GLU A 414 -3.65 10.47 24.25
C GLU A 414 -3.89 10.32 22.73
N GLU A 415 -2.90 10.74 21.94
CA GLU A 415 -2.92 10.71 20.48
C GLU A 415 -1.56 10.18 19.96
N PRO A 416 -1.55 9.34 18.91
CA PRO A 416 -0.31 8.92 18.26
C PRO A 416 0.53 10.10 17.77
N ILE A 417 1.86 9.92 17.73
CA ILE A 417 2.81 10.98 17.35
C ILE A 417 2.49 11.56 15.95
N CYS A 418 2.06 10.73 15.01
CA CYS A 418 1.68 11.17 13.67
C CYS A 418 0.19 11.47 13.48
N GLY A 419 -0.59 11.59 14.56
CA GLY A 419 -2.04 11.72 14.49
C GLY A 419 -2.72 10.40 14.12
N PHE A 420 -4.04 10.34 14.26
CA PHE A 420 -4.80 9.11 13.98
C PHE A 420 -4.85 8.78 12.48
N GLY A 421 -4.78 9.79 11.61
CA GLY A 421 -4.79 9.65 10.15
C GLY A 421 -3.42 9.87 9.49
N GLY A 422 -2.34 10.00 10.26
CA GLY A 422 -1.00 10.31 9.74
C GLY A 422 -0.77 11.79 9.43
N GLU A 423 -1.71 12.68 9.75
CA GLU A 423 -1.70 14.09 9.39
C GLU A 423 -0.58 14.92 10.03
N LYS A 424 0.03 14.46 11.14
CA LYS A 424 1.12 15.17 11.82
C LYS A 424 2.51 14.74 11.35
N CYS A 425 2.60 13.66 10.57
CA CYS A 425 3.84 13.17 9.98
C CYS A 425 4.24 14.05 8.77
N ASP A 426 5.52 14.43 8.67
CA ASP A 426 6.04 15.19 7.52
C ASP A 426 6.39 14.25 6.34
N TYR A 427 5.63 14.35 5.25
CA TYR A 427 5.85 13.58 4.02
C TYR A 427 6.61 14.34 2.94
N THR A 428 7.13 15.55 3.21
CA THR A 428 7.80 16.41 2.22
C THR A 428 8.95 15.70 1.50
N ILE A 429 9.79 14.95 2.22
CA ILE A 429 10.91 14.21 1.62
C ILE A 429 10.41 13.15 0.63
N LEU A 430 9.38 12.40 0.99
CA LEU A 430 8.79 11.37 0.12
C LEU A 430 8.20 12.00 -1.15
N ILE A 431 7.48 13.11 -1.00
CA ILE A 431 6.88 13.86 -2.12
C ILE A 431 7.98 14.38 -3.05
N MET A 432 9.09 14.91 -2.51
CA MET A 432 10.24 15.38 -3.29
C MET A 432 10.90 14.26 -4.10
N ILE A 433 11.05 13.07 -3.51
CA ILE A 433 11.59 11.89 -4.21
C ILE A 433 10.65 11.46 -5.35
N CYS A 434 9.35 11.35 -5.09
CA CYS A 434 8.36 11.00 -6.10
C CYS A 434 8.31 12.02 -7.25
N ALA A 435 8.38 13.33 -6.94
CA ALA A 435 8.41 14.39 -7.94
C ALA A 435 9.69 14.33 -8.79
N ALA A 436 10.86 14.11 -8.18
CA ALA A 436 12.12 13.96 -8.91
C ALA A 436 12.11 12.75 -9.86
N ALA A 437 11.56 11.63 -9.41
CA ALA A 437 11.39 10.43 -10.24
C ALA A 437 10.46 10.67 -11.44
N LEU A 438 9.35 11.39 -11.23
CA LEU A 438 8.42 11.75 -12.30
C LEU A 438 9.11 12.63 -13.37
N VAL A 439 9.87 13.64 -12.94
CA VAL A 439 10.62 14.54 -13.85
C VAL A 439 11.65 13.76 -14.67
N LEU A 440 12.35 12.80 -14.05
CA LEU A 440 13.30 11.94 -14.75
C LEU A 440 12.61 11.09 -15.83
N ILE A 441 11.46 10.49 -15.53
CA ILE A 441 10.69 9.69 -16.50
C ILE A 441 10.19 10.55 -17.66
N VAL A 442 9.66 11.75 -17.39
CA VAL A 442 9.17 12.67 -18.43
C VAL A 442 10.33 13.16 -19.31
N SER A 443 11.49 13.47 -18.72
CA SER A 443 12.67 13.91 -19.48
C SER A 443 13.24 12.79 -20.36
N ALA A 444 13.30 11.55 -19.86
CA ALA A 444 13.78 10.40 -20.61
C ALA A 444 12.84 10.05 -21.79
N THR A 445 11.53 10.10 -21.56
CA THR A 445 10.53 9.89 -22.63
C THR A 445 10.61 10.98 -23.69
N PHE A 446 10.72 12.26 -23.29
CA PHE A 446 10.92 13.37 -24.23
C PHE A 446 12.21 13.22 -25.04
N ALA A 447 13.33 12.89 -24.39
CA ALA A 447 14.61 12.67 -25.06
C ALA A 447 14.56 11.51 -26.06
N TYR A 448 13.89 10.40 -25.70
CA TYR A 448 13.65 9.27 -26.60
C TYR A 448 12.85 9.69 -27.84
N PHE A 449 11.72 10.38 -27.66
CA PHE A 449 10.89 10.86 -28.77
C PHE A 449 11.62 11.86 -29.65
N PHE A 450 12.37 12.80 -29.05
CA PHE A 450 13.14 13.80 -29.77
C PHE A 450 14.26 13.15 -30.61
N ASN A 451 15.02 12.21 -30.03
CA ASN A 451 16.04 11.46 -30.75
C ASN A 451 15.44 10.65 -31.90
N ARG A 452 14.30 9.99 -31.67
CA ARG A 452 13.59 9.21 -32.71
C ARG A 452 13.10 10.10 -33.85
N ARG A 453 12.59 11.29 -33.56
CA ARG A 453 12.16 12.27 -34.58
C ARG A 453 13.35 12.82 -35.38
N TRP A 454 14.46 13.10 -34.71
CA TRP A 454 15.69 13.58 -35.34
C TRP A 454 16.26 12.56 -36.32
N GLN A 455 16.32 11.28 -35.94
CA GLN A 455 16.83 10.22 -36.81
C GLN A 455 16.02 10.04 -38.09
N ARG A 456 14.67 10.08 -38.01
CA ARG A 456 13.80 10.03 -39.19
C ARG A 456 14.08 11.18 -40.17
N THR A 457 14.14 12.40 -39.64
CA THR A 457 14.37 13.62 -40.43
C THR A 457 15.73 13.58 -41.17
N ARG A 458 16.75 12.91 -40.61
CA ARG A 458 18.06 12.77 -41.26
C ARG A 458 18.02 11.81 -42.46
N LEU A 459 17.26 10.73 -42.38
CA LEU A 459 17.13 9.76 -43.46
C LEU A 459 16.29 10.32 -44.61
N ASP A 460 15.22 11.08 -44.31
CA ASP A 460 14.37 11.73 -45.33
C ASP A 460 15.14 12.73 -46.21
N LYS A 461 16.25 13.30 -45.71
CA LYS A 461 17.10 14.24 -46.45
C LYS A 461 18.20 13.58 -47.30
N MET A 462 18.27 12.25 -47.35
CA MET A 462 19.32 11.54 -48.09
C MET A 462 19.02 11.54 -49.61
N PRO A 463 19.98 11.92 -50.49
CA PRO A 463 19.74 12.05 -51.94
C PRO A 463 19.37 10.77 -52.70
N TRP A 464 19.64 9.60 -52.13
CA TRP A 464 19.31 8.29 -52.70
C TRP A 464 17.99 7.73 -52.18
N ARG A 465 17.35 8.37 -51.19
CA ARG A 465 16.03 7.96 -50.70
C ARG A 465 14.96 8.48 -51.65
N ILE A 466 14.07 7.58 -52.08
CA ILE A 466 12.92 7.90 -52.92
C ILE A 466 11.66 7.64 -52.09
N ASN A 467 10.74 8.59 -52.07
CA ASN A 467 9.45 8.36 -51.42
C ASN A 467 8.65 7.37 -52.29
N ARG A 468 8.01 6.38 -51.67
CA ARG A 468 7.24 5.37 -52.40
C ARG A 468 6.11 5.96 -53.24
N GLN A 469 5.60 7.15 -52.87
CA GLN A 469 4.59 7.88 -53.62
C GLN A 469 5.13 8.48 -54.93
N GLU A 470 6.43 8.71 -55.03
CA GLU A 470 7.10 9.21 -56.25
C GLU A 470 7.36 8.09 -57.27
N LEU A 471 7.16 6.82 -56.88
CA LEU A 471 7.29 5.65 -57.74
C LEU A 471 5.92 5.21 -58.26
N ASN A 472 5.65 5.52 -59.52
CA ASN A 472 4.48 5.01 -60.21
C ASN A 472 4.84 3.69 -60.90
N ILE A 473 4.37 2.57 -60.34
CA ILE A 473 4.59 1.23 -60.92
C ILE A 473 3.61 1.06 -62.08
N ILE A 474 4.13 0.70 -63.24
CA ILE A 474 3.37 0.59 -64.48
C ILE A 474 3.07 -0.89 -64.74
N ASP A 475 1.84 -1.17 -65.16
CA ASP A 475 1.37 -2.52 -65.47
C ASP A 475 1.90 -3.00 -66.85
N ASP A 476 2.05 -4.31 -67.03
CA ASP A 476 2.73 -4.93 -68.17
C ASP A 476 2.11 -4.54 -69.52
N GLU A 477 0.78 -4.33 -69.57
CA GLU A 477 0.09 -3.86 -70.78
C GLU A 477 0.43 -2.41 -71.14
N GLN A 478 0.55 -1.55 -70.14
CA GLN A 478 0.91 -0.15 -70.34
C GLN A 478 2.36 -0.02 -70.81
N VAL A 479 3.28 -0.86 -70.30
CA VAL A 479 4.68 -0.88 -70.76
C VAL A 479 4.76 -1.30 -72.24
N LYS A 480 4.00 -2.32 -72.66
CA LYS A 480 3.92 -2.75 -74.07
C LYS A 480 3.39 -1.64 -74.99
N SER A 481 2.41 -0.87 -74.52
CA SER A 481 1.89 0.31 -75.26
C SER A 481 2.91 1.44 -75.38
N MET A 482 3.80 1.64 -74.39
CA MET A 482 4.81 2.69 -74.44
C MET A 482 6.01 2.32 -75.33
N LEU A 483 6.44 1.06 -75.32
CA LEU A 483 7.56 0.57 -76.13
C LEU A 483 7.23 0.52 -77.64
N SER A 484 5.96 0.26 -77.99
CA SER A 484 5.48 0.24 -79.38
C SER A 484 5.47 1.62 -80.04
N LEU A 485 5.36 2.71 -79.28
CA LEU A 485 5.46 4.09 -79.79
C LEU A 485 6.91 4.54 -80.06
N ALA A 486 7.91 3.96 -79.39
CA ALA A 486 9.32 4.31 -79.56
C ALA A 486 10.03 3.49 -80.66
N SER A 487 9.45 2.36 -81.10
CA SER A 487 10.02 1.46 -82.10
C SER A 487 9.30 1.54 -83.44
N ALA A 488 9.44 2.66 -84.14
CA ALA A 488 8.90 2.79 -85.49
C ALA A 488 9.73 2.08 -86.58
N ASN A 489 10.89 1.46 -86.28
CA ASN A 489 11.77 0.92 -87.35
C ASN A 489 12.60 -0.34 -87.04
N THR A 490 12.28 -1.18 -86.05
CA THR A 490 12.97 -2.48 -85.88
C THR A 490 12.01 -3.63 -85.58
N LYS A 491 12.09 -4.72 -86.37
CA LYS A 491 11.39 -6.01 -86.14
C LYS A 491 11.94 -6.74 -84.90
N ILE A 492 11.80 -6.13 -83.73
CA ILE A 492 12.19 -6.68 -82.43
C ILE A 492 11.00 -6.46 -81.48
N SER A 493 9.87 -7.09 -81.78
CA SER A 493 8.63 -7.00 -81.00
C SER A 493 8.41 -8.19 -80.06
N ASN A 494 9.33 -9.16 -80.01
CA ASN A 494 9.20 -10.40 -79.22
C ASN A 494 10.23 -10.56 -78.09
N ILE A 495 10.98 -9.51 -77.71
CA ILE A 495 11.82 -9.54 -76.49
C ILE A 495 10.92 -9.14 -75.31
N SER A 496 10.00 -10.02 -74.93
CA SER A 496 8.99 -9.77 -73.88
C SER A 496 9.26 -10.54 -72.59
N ALA A 497 10.47 -11.06 -72.38
CA ALA A 497 10.80 -11.88 -71.22
C ALA A 497 11.30 -11.07 -69.99
N GLY A 498 11.81 -9.85 -70.16
CA GLY A 498 12.45 -9.06 -69.08
C GLY A 498 11.69 -7.82 -68.60
N VAL A 499 10.42 -7.63 -68.99
CA VAL A 499 9.67 -6.35 -68.79
C VAL A 499 8.91 -6.28 -67.45
N LYS A 500 8.95 -7.33 -66.63
CA LYS A 500 8.29 -7.34 -65.32
C LYS A 500 9.09 -6.47 -64.34
N ARG A 501 8.46 -5.45 -63.74
CA ARG A 501 9.00 -4.46 -62.76
C ARG A 501 9.52 -3.13 -63.34
N HIS A 502 8.66 -2.46 -64.12
CA HIS A 502 8.89 -1.11 -64.64
C HIS A 502 8.20 -0.03 -63.78
N ALA A 503 8.87 1.10 -63.55
CA ALA A 503 8.32 2.24 -62.82
C ALA A 503 8.73 3.58 -63.47
N ILE A 504 7.91 4.61 -63.25
CA ILE A 504 8.30 6.00 -63.51
C ILE A 504 8.61 6.67 -62.17
N VAL A 505 9.79 7.28 -62.10
CA VAL A 505 10.22 8.11 -60.96
C VAL A 505 10.14 9.59 -61.36
N GLY A 506 9.41 10.38 -60.58
CA GLY A 506 9.25 11.82 -60.80
C GLY A 506 8.60 12.16 -62.16
N ASN A 507 9.12 13.18 -62.86
CA ASN A 507 8.45 13.80 -64.00
C ASN A 507 8.58 13.07 -65.37
N ASN A 508 9.35 11.97 -65.47
CA ASN A 508 9.37 10.99 -66.61
C ASN A 508 10.60 10.05 -66.59
N THR A 509 11.21 9.78 -65.44
CA THR A 509 12.39 8.89 -65.43
C THR A 509 11.96 7.43 -65.42
N HIS A 510 12.12 6.75 -66.55
CA HIS A 510 11.88 5.31 -66.66
C HIS A 510 12.92 4.54 -65.86
N ALA A 511 12.45 3.64 -64.99
CA ALA A 511 13.26 2.88 -64.06
C ALA A 511 12.79 1.43 -63.95
N THR A 512 13.71 0.56 -63.57
CA THR A 512 13.45 -0.82 -63.16
C THR A 512 13.69 -0.96 -61.68
N PHE A 513 13.03 -1.91 -61.03
CA PHE A 513 13.22 -2.10 -59.59
C PHE A 513 13.30 -3.56 -59.15
N HIS A 514 14.05 -3.79 -58.08
CA HIS A 514 14.05 -5.05 -57.34
C HIS A 514 13.19 -4.86 -56.09
N GLN A 515 12.20 -5.74 -55.92
CA GLN A 515 11.27 -5.72 -54.80
C GLN A 515 11.62 -6.80 -53.79
N TYR A 516 11.67 -6.42 -52.52
CA TYR A 516 11.85 -7.30 -51.38
C TYR A 516 10.72 -7.07 -50.37
N VAL A 517 10.23 -8.13 -49.73
CA VAL A 517 9.22 -7.99 -48.68
C VAL A 517 9.89 -7.45 -47.43
N GLN A 518 9.39 -6.32 -46.92
CA GLN A 518 9.94 -5.69 -45.74
C GLN A 518 9.18 -6.13 -44.49
N ARG A 519 9.86 -6.86 -43.58
CA ARG A 519 9.27 -7.39 -42.34
C ARG A 519 9.55 -6.52 -41.12
N ARG A 520 10.68 -5.82 -41.09
CA ARG A 520 11.07 -4.91 -40.00
C ARG A 520 11.61 -3.60 -40.57
N PRO A 521 11.58 -2.50 -39.80
CA PRO A 521 12.22 -1.27 -40.20
C PRO A 521 13.73 -1.49 -40.44
N ILE A 522 14.19 -1.16 -41.64
CA ILE A 522 15.60 -1.29 -42.01
C ILE A 522 16.39 -0.22 -41.27
N VAL A 523 17.44 -0.67 -40.58
CA VAL A 523 18.40 0.18 -39.88
C VAL A 523 19.69 0.21 -40.69
N PHE A 524 20.08 1.41 -41.13
CA PHE A 524 21.28 1.63 -41.93
C PHE A 524 22.48 1.85 -41.01
N THR A 525 23.55 1.10 -41.25
CA THR A 525 24.84 1.38 -40.62
C THR A 525 25.55 2.49 -41.40
N ARG A 526 26.65 3.03 -40.84
CA ARG A 526 27.45 4.05 -41.53
C ARG A 526 28.01 3.56 -42.87
N THR A 527 28.34 2.26 -42.97
CA THR A 527 28.83 1.66 -44.22
C THR A 527 27.74 1.67 -45.30
N ASP A 528 26.49 1.39 -44.91
CA ASP A 528 25.34 1.35 -45.82
C ASP A 528 25.06 2.72 -46.42
N LEU A 529 25.03 3.74 -45.56
CA LEU A 529 24.82 5.12 -45.99
C LEU A 529 25.93 5.58 -46.94
N THR A 530 27.17 5.13 -46.72
CA THR A 530 28.32 5.49 -47.55
C THR A 530 28.25 4.83 -48.92
N ILE A 531 28.00 3.52 -48.98
CA ILE A 531 27.92 2.78 -50.25
C ILE A 531 26.73 3.24 -51.10
N LEU A 532 25.54 3.46 -50.50
CA LEU A 532 24.37 3.96 -51.23
C LEU A 532 24.59 5.35 -51.83
N MET A 533 25.31 6.22 -51.10
CA MET A 533 25.69 7.53 -51.62
C MET A 533 26.69 7.42 -52.78
N GLN A 534 27.68 6.53 -52.66
CA GLN A 534 28.65 6.28 -53.73
C GLN A 534 27.98 5.70 -54.98
N MET A 535 27.06 4.74 -54.82
CA MET A 535 26.28 4.19 -55.92
C MET A 535 25.46 5.27 -56.63
N LYS A 536 24.83 6.18 -55.88
CA LYS A 536 24.06 7.31 -56.43
C LYS A 536 24.93 8.30 -57.22
N GLN A 537 26.22 8.40 -56.88
CA GLN A 537 27.19 9.29 -57.51
C GLN A 537 27.97 8.63 -58.65
N ALA A 538 27.86 7.32 -58.85
CA ALA A 538 28.56 6.59 -59.89
C ALA A 538 28.06 6.99 -61.28
N VAL A 539 28.99 7.44 -62.13
CA VAL A 539 28.70 7.87 -63.51
C VAL A 539 29.82 7.34 -64.41
N HIS A 540 29.45 6.44 -65.32
CA HIS A 540 30.34 5.88 -66.33
C HIS A 540 29.51 5.32 -67.49
N ASP A 541 30.09 5.22 -68.68
CA ASP A 541 29.39 4.75 -69.88
C ASP A 541 29.00 3.28 -69.81
N ASN A 542 29.62 2.47 -68.95
CA ASN A 542 29.26 1.06 -68.75
C ASN A 542 28.65 0.76 -67.38
N ILE A 543 28.20 1.78 -66.66
CA ILE A 543 27.52 1.63 -65.37
C ILE A 543 26.07 2.10 -65.50
N ASN A 544 25.13 1.30 -65.00
CA ASN A 544 23.74 1.69 -64.96
C ASN A 544 23.49 2.62 -63.76
N PRO A 545 22.95 3.84 -63.95
CA PRO A 545 22.71 4.76 -62.85
C PRO A 545 21.76 4.19 -61.78
N PHE A 546 22.22 4.19 -60.53
CA PHE A 546 21.38 3.92 -59.36
C PHE A 546 20.49 5.13 -59.08
N ILE A 547 19.17 4.96 -59.20
CA ILE A 547 18.22 6.06 -58.99
C ILE A 547 17.97 6.24 -57.50
N GLY A 548 17.84 5.15 -56.73
CA GLY A 548 17.66 5.24 -55.29
C GLY A 548 16.91 4.05 -54.70
N MET A 549 16.41 4.24 -53.48
CA MET A 549 15.75 3.21 -52.70
C MET A 549 14.52 3.74 -51.98
N ALA A 550 13.43 2.98 -52.00
CA ALA A 550 12.23 3.21 -51.18
C ALA A 550 12.14 2.13 -50.10
N PHE A 551 11.96 2.53 -48.83
CA PHE A 551 12.00 1.63 -47.68
C PHE A 551 11.31 2.27 -46.45
N ASN A 552 10.88 1.46 -45.48
CA ASN A 552 10.23 1.86 -44.22
C ASN A 552 8.91 2.65 -44.41
N GLU A 553 8.24 2.52 -45.55
CA GLU A 553 7.00 3.25 -45.88
C GLU A 553 5.81 2.32 -46.14
N LYS A 554 6.06 1.16 -46.78
CA LYS A 554 5.10 0.07 -47.00
C LYS A 554 5.76 -1.26 -46.60
N GLU A 555 5.07 -2.37 -46.80
CA GLU A 555 5.57 -3.74 -46.57
C GLU A 555 6.56 -4.21 -47.66
N GLU A 556 7.11 -3.29 -48.44
CA GLU A 556 8.03 -3.55 -49.53
C GLU A 556 9.22 -2.59 -49.49
N MET A 557 10.39 -3.13 -49.84
CA MET A 557 11.61 -2.39 -50.09
C MET A 557 11.91 -2.45 -51.59
N LEU A 558 12.11 -1.29 -52.22
CA LEU A 558 12.38 -1.19 -53.65
C LEU A 558 13.77 -0.60 -53.88
N ILE A 559 14.60 -1.30 -54.65
CA ILE A 559 15.90 -0.81 -55.14
C ILE A 559 15.71 -0.44 -56.61
N VAL A 560 15.98 0.82 -56.96
CA VAL A 560 15.56 1.40 -58.23
C VAL A 560 16.78 1.76 -59.09
N TRP A 561 16.79 1.22 -60.30
CA TRP A 561 17.82 1.40 -61.32
C TRP A 561 17.24 2.07 -62.56
N LYS A 562 18.07 2.71 -63.38
CA LYS A 562 17.61 3.28 -64.64
C LYS A 562 17.20 2.18 -65.62
N PHE A 563 16.08 2.38 -66.32
CA PHE A 563 15.57 1.42 -67.31
C PHE A 563 16.49 1.36 -68.55
N CYS A 564 16.79 0.15 -69.00
CA CYS A 564 17.54 -0.14 -70.22
C CYS A 564 16.63 -0.88 -71.21
N SER A 565 16.40 -0.28 -72.39
CA SER A 565 15.30 -0.65 -73.28
C SER A 565 15.46 -2.00 -74.00
N ARG A 566 16.65 -2.62 -73.98
CA ARG A 566 16.89 -3.91 -74.65
C ARG A 566 16.98 -5.10 -73.70
N GLY A 567 16.63 -4.90 -72.43
CA GLY A 567 16.64 -5.96 -71.44
C GLY A 567 18.03 -6.31 -70.96
N THR A 568 18.18 -7.54 -70.48
CA THR A 568 19.43 -8.07 -69.94
C THR A 568 20.27 -8.72 -71.03
N LEU A 569 21.56 -8.89 -70.78
CA LEU A 569 22.45 -9.67 -71.64
C LEU A 569 21.96 -11.12 -71.79
N GLN A 570 21.42 -11.68 -70.71
CA GLN A 570 20.84 -13.02 -70.73
C GLN A 570 19.72 -13.17 -71.77
N ASP A 571 18.81 -12.19 -71.82
CA ASP A 571 17.68 -12.17 -72.78
C ASP A 571 18.17 -12.19 -74.23
N ILE A 572 19.39 -11.73 -74.49
CA ILE A 572 20.00 -11.69 -75.83
C ILE A 572 20.81 -12.95 -76.12
N ILE A 573 21.58 -13.46 -75.15
CA ILE A 573 22.39 -14.67 -75.33
C ILE A 573 21.50 -15.86 -75.69
N TYR A 574 20.42 -16.08 -74.95
CA TYR A 574 19.54 -17.24 -75.14
C TYR A 574 18.44 -17.05 -76.20
N ASN A 575 18.36 -15.86 -76.81
CA ASN A 575 17.40 -15.62 -77.88
C ASN A 575 17.94 -16.11 -79.22
N THR A 576 17.39 -17.22 -79.70
CA THR A 576 17.73 -17.85 -80.99
C THR A 576 17.42 -16.97 -82.20
N ASN A 577 16.58 -15.94 -82.04
CA ASN A 577 16.26 -14.99 -83.11
C ASN A 577 17.32 -13.87 -83.27
N VAL A 578 18.24 -13.72 -82.31
CA VAL A 578 19.33 -12.74 -82.38
C VAL A 578 20.60 -13.45 -82.83
N LYS A 579 21.21 -12.97 -83.93
CA LYS A 579 22.52 -13.43 -84.39
C LYS A 579 23.61 -12.55 -83.75
N LEU A 580 24.36 -13.12 -82.82
CA LEU A 580 25.55 -12.48 -82.25
C LEU A 580 26.76 -12.86 -83.11
N ASP A 581 27.34 -11.88 -83.80
CA ASP A 581 28.59 -12.06 -84.53
C ASP A 581 29.79 -11.77 -83.62
N THR A 582 31.00 -12.09 -84.10
CA THR A 582 32.24 -11.89 -83.33
C THR A 582 32.46 -10.42 -82.91
N LYS A 583 31.90 -9.46 -83.66
CA LYS A 583 31.98 -8.03 -83.33
C LYS A 583 31.09 -7.69 -82.14
N PHE A 584 29.88 -8.25 -82.08
CA PHE A 584 28.99 -8.13 -80.92
C PHE A 584 29.60 -8.80 -79.68
N HIS A 585 30.21 -9.99 -79.81
CA HIS A 585 30.90 -10.65 -78.70
C HIS A 585 32.01 -9.76 -78.11
N GLY A 586 32.92 -9.27 -78.95
CA GLY A 586 34.00 -8.39 -78.51
C GLY A 586 33.51 -7.06 -77.93
N ALA A 587 32.43 -6.50 -78.47
CA ALA A 587 31.84 -5.26 -77.94
C ALA A 587 31.24 -5.45 -76.54
N PHE A 588 30.45 -6.51 -76.31
CA PHE A 588 29.86 -6.76 -74.99
C PHE A 588 30.90 -7.09 -73.93
N ILE A 589 31.89 -7.92 -74.26
CA ILE A 589 32.98 -8.26 -73.33
C ILE A 589 33.76 -7.00 -72.96
N ARG A 590 34.13 -6.17 -73.94
CA ARG A 590 34.82 -4.89 -73.68
C ARG A 590 34.00 -3.98 -72.77
N ASP A 591 32.72 -3.83 -73.05
CA ASP A 591 31.84 -2.96 -72.26
C ASP A 591 31.71 -3.45 -70.80
N ILE A 592 31.63 -4.78 -70.56
CA ILE A 592 31.66 -5.35 -69.20
C ILE A 592 32.99 -5.04 -68.51
N MET A 593 34.11 -5.25 -69.19
CA MET A 593 35.45 -5.00 -68.63
C MET A 593 35.66 -3.53 -68.25
N LEU A 594 35.25 -2.59 -69.10
CA LEU A 594 35.31 -1.16 -68.79
C LEU A 594 34.43 -0.78 -67.59
N GLY A 595 33.27 -1.45 -67.44
CA GLY A 595 32.43 -1.28 -66.26
C GLY A 595 33.10 -1.79 -64.97
N LEU A 596 33.74 -2.95 -65.02
CA LEU A 596 34.46 -3.52 -63.88
C LEU A 596 35.70 -2.70 -63.51
N GLU A 597 36.49 -2.27 -64.49
CA GLU A 597 37.65 -1.39 -64.28
C GLU A 597 37.26 -0.11 -63.54
N TYR A 598 36.14 0.51 -63.95
CA TYR A 598 35.59 1.66 -63.26
C TYR A 598 35.21 1.32 -61.81
N LEU A 599 34.49 0.21 -61.56
CA LEU A 599 34.09 -0.16 -60.20
C LEU A 599 35.28 -0.46 -59.30
N HIS A 600 36.28 -1.17 -59.81
CA HIS A 600 37.49 -1.58 -59.07
C HIS A 600 38.37 -0.38 -58.72
N SER A 601 38.46 0.61 -59.61
CA SER A 601 39.19 1.87 -59.34
C SER A 601 38.39 2.88 -58.52
N SER A 602 37.06 2.74 -58.46
CA SER A 602 36.20 3.63 -57.68
C SER A 602 36.20 3.33 -56.18
N ARG A 603 35.59 4.22 -55.39
CA ARG A 603 35.39 4.00 -53.94
C ARG A 603 34.39 2.87 -53.61
N ILE A 604 33.61 2.42 -54.59
CA ILE A 604 32.73 1.24 -54.46
C ILE A 604 33.61 -0.02 -54.36
N GLY A 605 34.67 -0.08 -55.16
CA GLY A 605 35.75 -1.07 -55.09
C GLY A 605 35.47 -2.40 -55.77
N TYR A 606 34.21 -2.82 -55.91
CA TYR A 606 33.85 -4.09 -56.56
C TYR A 606 32.38 -4.13 -56.99
N HIS A 607 32.02 -5.05 -57.87
CA HIS A 607 30.62 -5.32 -58.25
C HIS A 607 29.94 -6.21 -57.21
N GLY A 608 30.50 -7.40 -56.95
CA GLY A 608 30.14 -8.29 -55.83
C GLY A 608 28.97 -9.24 -56.08
N SER A 609 28.35 -9.16 -57.26
CA SER A 609 27.24 -10.03 -57.71
C SER A 609 27.04 -9.93 -59.24
N LEU A 610 28.15 -9.97 -59.99
CA LEU A 610 28.11 -9.85 -61.45
C LEU A 610 27.47 -11.09 -62.07
N THR A 611 26.45 -10.89 -62.89
CA THR A 611 25.64 -11.94 -63.52
C THR A 611 25.11 -11.44 -64.86
N PRO A 612 24.67 -12.32 -65.78
CA PRO A 612 24.08 -11.91 -67.06
C PRO A 612 22.86 -10.99 -66.94
N TRP A 613 22.08 -11.09 -65.86
CA TRP A 613 20.93 -10.20 -65.61
C TRP A 613 21.32 -8.87 -64.95
N ALA A 614 22.50 -8.77 -64.33
CA ALA A 614 23.08 -7.51 -63.90
C ALA A 614 23.74 -6.73 -65.05
N CYS A 615 23.90 -7.34 -66.23
CA CYS A 615 24.40 -6.70 -67.44
C CYS A 615 23.23 -6.24 -68.31
N LEU A 616 22.86 -4.95 -68.25
CA LEU A 616 21.72 -4.41 -68.99
C LEU A 616 22.16 -3.80 -70.33
N ILE A 617 21.31 -3.90 -71.36
CA ILE A 617 21.61 -3.36 -72.69
C ILE A 617 20.76 -2.11 -72.95
N ASP A 618 21.43 -0.99 -73.19
CA ASP A 618 20.75 0.26 -73.50
C ASP A 618 20.31 0.35 -74.98
N ARG A 619 19.64 1.46 -75.32
CA ARG A 619 19.16 1.74 -76.68
C ARG A 619 20.27 1.83 -77.74
N ASN A 620 21.53 2.03 -77.32
CA ASN A 620 22.70 2.16 -78.18
C ASN A 620 23.51 0.84 -78.30
N TRP A 621 23.00 -0.27 -77.76
CA TRP A 621 23.68 -1.59 -77.72
C TRP A 621 24.92 -1.60 -76.81
N MET A 622 24.99 -0.70 -75.83
CA MET A 622 26.07 -0.70 -74.83
C MET A 622 25.64 -1.46 -73.59
N ILE A 623 26.57 -2.23 -73.00
CA ILE A 623 26.34 -2.90 -71.71
C ILE A 623 26.49 -1.88 -70.57
N LYS A 624 25.54 -1.92 -69.64
CA LYS A 624 25.49 -1.12 -68.40
C LYS A 624 25.37 -2.08 -67.21
N LEU A 625 26.37 -2.09 -66.32
CA LEU A 625 26.34 -2.92 -65.12
C LEU A 625 25.41 -2.33 -64.06
N SER A 626 24.45 -3.11 -63.56
CA SER A 626 23.55 -2.81 -62.44
C SER A 626 23.85 -3.71 -61.23
N ASP A 627 23.15 -3.51 -60.11
CA ASP A 627 23.30 -4.35 -58.89
C ASP A 627 24.69 -4.39 -58.24
N PHE A 628 25.58 -3.47 -58.62
CA PHE A 628 26.89 -3.31 -58.00
C PHE A 628 26.78 -2.78 -56.57
N GLY A 629 27.64 -3.27 -55.67
CA GLY A 629 27.85 -2.73 -54.32
C GLY A 629 26.73 -2.99 -53.29
N ILE A 630 25.54 -3.43 -53.71
CA ILE A 630 24.38 -3.57 -52.81
C ILE A 630 24.21 -4.98 -52.22
N ALA A 631 24.90 -5.98 -52.78
CA ALA A 631 24.74 -7.39 -52.41
C ALA A 631 24.97 -7.67 -50.91
N ASP A 632 26.03 -7.10 -50.32
CA ASP A 632 26.32 -7.23 -48.89
C ASP A 632 25.22 -6.63 -47.99
N CYS A 633 24.60 -5.52 -48.44
CA CYS A 633 23.52 -4.89 -47.69
C CYS A 633 22.29 -5.78 -47.66
N ILE A 634 21.89 -6.31 -48.82
CA ILE A 634 20.75 -7.23 -48.95
C ILE A 634 20.96 -8.48 -48.10
N GLN A 635 22.13 -9.12 -48.20
CA GLN A 635 22.43 -10.34 -47.44
C GLN A 635 22.37 -10.11 -45.92
N ARG A 636 22.85 -8.96 -45.44
CA ARG A 636 22.79 -8.61 -44.01
C ARG A 636 21.37 -8.30 -43.54
N TRP A 637 20.59 -7.56 -44.32
CA TRP A 637 19.19 -7.26 -43.97
C TRP A 637 18.31 -8.52 -43.99
N GLU A 638 18.58 -9.46 -44.90
CA GLU A 638 17.94 -10.77 -44.91
C GLU A 638 18.31 -11.58 -43.67
N ARG A 639 19.60 -11.64 -43.31
CA ARG A 639 20.07 -12.29 -42.07
C ARG A 639 19.40 -11.73 -40.81
N GLN A 640 19.17 -10.42 -40.77
CA GLN A 640 18.48 -9.72 -39.67
C GLN A 640 16.94 -9.89 -39.71
N GLN A 641 16.41 -10.64 -40.69
CA GLN A 641 14.98 -10.77 -40.96
C GLN A 641 14.27 -9.42 -41.17
N SER A 642 15.01 -8.40 -41.63
CA SER A 642 14.45 -7.10 -41.97
C SER A 642 13.76 -7.14 -43.33
N ILE A 643 14.34 -7.90 -44.25
CA ILE A 643 13.75 -8.21 -45.55
C ILE A 643 13.62 -9.71 -45.74
N ALA A 644 12.74 -10.12 -46.64
CA ALA A 644 12.71 -11.46 -47.20
C ALA A 644 12.66 -11.35 -48.73
N VAL A 645 13.39 -12.22 -49.41
CA VAL A 645 13.17 -12.47 -50.83
C VAL A 645 11.77 -13.08 -50.95
N ALA A 646 10.91 -12.50 -51.78
CA ALA A 646 9.54 -13.00 -51.95
C ALA A 646 9.61 -14.49 -52.34
N SER A 647 8.92 -15.35 -51.59
CA SER A 647 8.80 -16.76 -51.94
C SER A 647 7.75 -16.90 -53.04
N ASP A 648 8.21 -17.11 -54.27
CA ASP A 648 7.39 -17.26 -55.48
C ASP A 648 6.49 -18.50 -55.38
N LYS A 649 5.31 -18.38 -54.79
CA LYS A 649 4.22 -19.38 -54.93
C LYS A 649 3.37 -19.12 -56.17
N GLU A 650 3.56 -18.00 -56.84
CA GLU A 650 2.87 -17.64 -58.06
C GLU A 650 3.92 -17.09 -59.03
N GLU A 651 3.93 -17.59 -60.27
CA GLU A 651 4.70 -17.15 -61.44
C GLU A 651 5.78 -18.13 -61.93
N GLY A 652 5.45 -18.76 -63.07
CA GLY A 652 6.22 -19.78 -63.76
C GLY A 652 7.42 -19.29 -64.56
N GLU A 653 8.27 -20.28 -64.88
CA GLU A 653 9.38 -20.37 -65.86
C GLU A 653 10.48 -19.29 -65.89
N ILE A 654 10.24 -18.04 -65.47
CA ILE A 654 11.27 -16.97 -65.43
C ILE A 654 12.10 -17.05 -64.13
N ASN A 655 11.57 -17.66 -63.06
CA ASN A 655 12.21 -17.74 -61.75
C ASN A 655 13.17 -18.95 -61.56
N GLY A 656 13.32 -19.81 -62.56
CA GLY A 656 14.42 -20.80 -62.59
C GLY A 656 15.79 -20.12 -62.73
N VAL A 657 15.81 -18.90 -63.28
CA VAL A 657 16.99 -18.18 -63.75
C VAL A 657 17.73 -17.40 -62.65
N GLN A 658 17.05 -16.88 -61.63
CA GLN A 658 17.73 -16.25 -60.47
C GLN A 658 18.28 -17.27 -59.47
N LYS A 659 17.85 -18.54 -59.55
CA LYS A 659 18.38 -19.62 -58.71
C LYS A 659 19.81 -20.03 -59.11
N THR A 660 20.24 -19.74 -60.34
CA THR A 660 21.59 -20.06 -60.84
C THR A 660 22.62 -18.96 -60.55
N GLY A 661 22.27 -17.89 -59.83
CA GLY A 661 23.21 -16.83 -59.44
C GLY A 661 24.41 -17.34 -58.64
N ILE A 662 24.26 -18.47 -57.96
CA ILE A 662 25.33 -19.18 -57.26
C ILE A 662 26.43 -19.66 -58.22
N LEU A 663 26.10 -19.99 -59.47
CA LEU A 663 27.04 -20.52 -60.48
C LEU A 663 28.09 -19.48 -60.94
N TYR A 664 27.76 -18.20 -60.85
CA TYR A 664 28.66 -17.10 -61.19
C TYR A 664 29.52 -16.67 -60.00
N CYS A 665 29.23 -17.18 -58.80
CA CYS A 665 29.90 -16.76 -57.58
C CYS A 665 31.19 -17.57 -57.37
N ALA A 666 32.31 -16.88 -57.20
CA ALA A 666 33.60 -17.54 -56.98
C ALA A 666 33.58 -18.42 -55.70
N PRO A 667 34.31 -19.55 -55.67
CA PRO A 667 34.27 -20.51 -54.56
C PRO A 667 34.60 -19.90 -53.19
N GLU A 668 35.57 -18.99 -53.13
CA GLU A 668 35.95 -18.29 -51.90
C GLU A 668 34.84 -17.38 -51.36
N MET A 669 34.01 -16.84 -52.25
CA MET A 669 32.89 -15.98 -51.90
C MET A 669 31.70 -16.82 -51.40
N LEU A 670 31.47 -18.00 -51.98
CA LEU A 670 30.47 -18.96 -51.48
C LEU A 670 30.80 -19.40 -50.05
N ARG A 671 32.06 -19.77 -49.78
CA ARG A 671 32.54 -20.10 -48.42
C ARG A 671 32.33 -18.94 -47.44
N ASN A 672 32.61 -17.70 -47.87
CA ASN A 672 32.39 -16.52 -47.03
C ASN A 672 30.90 -16.26 -46.74
N LYS A 673 30.03 -16.42 -47.75
CA LYS A 673 28.57 -16.29 -47.60
C LYS A 673 28.01 -17.30 -46.60
N GLU A 674 28.42 -18.57 -46.71
CA GLU A 674 27.98 -19.62 -45.77
C GLU A 674 28.51 -19.37 -44.34
N ALA A 675 29.77 -18.95 -44.21
CA ALA A 675 30.34 -18.60 -42.91
C ALA A 675 29.58 -17.43 -42.25
N ASN A 676 29.16 -16.42 -43.03
CA ASN A 676 28.35 -15.30 -42.53
C ASN A 676 26.90 -15.69 -42.21
N LYS A 677 26.37 -16.73 -42.85
CA LYS A 677 25.03 -17.29 -42.61
C LYS A 677 24.96 -18.12 -41.33
N ARG A 678 26.00 -18.90 -41.01
CA ARG A 678 26.07 -19.75 -39.81
C ARG A 678 26.38 -19.00 -38.51
N ARG A 679 26.99 -17.81 -38.60
CA ARG A 679 27.29 -16.97 -37.43
C ARG A 679 26.01 -16.47 -36.78
N ALA A 680 26.03 -16.31 -35.46
CA ALA A 680 24.91 -15.74 -34.72
C ALA A 680 24.61 -14.31 -35.22
N ALA A 681 23.33 -13.92 -35.20
CA ALA A 681 22.87 -12.68 -35.83
C ALA A 681 23.49 -11.40 -35.24
N ASP A 682 23.92 -11.46 -33.98
CA ASP A 682 24.60 -10.45 -33.18
C ASP A 682 26.13 -10.39 -33.40
N THR A 683 26.70 -11.35 -34.13
CA THR A 683 28.13 -11.40 -34.42
C THR A 683 28.49 -10.50 -35.61
N ASP A 684 29.67 -9.88 -35.52
CA ASP A 684 30.22 -9.03 -36.57
C ASP A 684 30.33 -9.74 -37.94
N TRP A 685 30.03 -8.99 -38.99
CA TRP A 685 30.11 -9.42 -40.39
C TRP A 685 31.57 -9.75 -40.78
N LEU A 686 31.80 -10.95 -41.31
CA LEU A 686 33.12 -11.34 -41.80
C LEU A 686 33.39 -10.66 -43.15
N LYS A 687 34.12 -9.55 -43.10
CA LYS A 687 34.52 -8.77 -44.28
C LYS A 687 35.64 -9.46 -45.06
N GLN A 688 35.58 -9.36 -46.39
CA GLN A 688 36.70 -9.69 -47.28
C GLN A 688 37.42 -8.41 -47.71
N THR A 689 38.69 -8.53 -48.09
CA THR A 689 39.44 -7.42 -48.67
C THR A 689 38.87 -7.05 -50.04
N THR A 690 38.97 -5.77 -50.40
CA THR A 690 38.51 -5.27 -51.72
C THR A 690 39.21 -6.02 -52.85
N ALA A 691 40.52 -6.27 -52.74
CA ALA A 691 41.27 -7.02 -53.75
C ALA A 691 40.67 -8.41 -54.03
N ARG A 692 40.29 -9.16 -52.98
CA ARG A 692 39.63 -10.47 -53.15
C ARG A 692 38.24 -10.36 -53.78
N ARG A 693 37.51 -9.28 -53.49
CA ARG A 693 36.21 -9.00 -54.12
C ARG A 693 36.37 -8.71 -55.61
N CYS A 694 37.38 -7.93 -55.99
CA CYS A 694 37.71 -7.67 -57.40
C CYS A 694 38.02 -8.98 -58.13
N MET A 695 38.86 -9.85 -57.55
CA MET A 695 39.17 -11.16 -58.14
C MET A 695 37.94 -12.08 -58.24
N SER A 696 36.97 -11.95 -57.33
CA SER A 696 35.68 -12.64 -57.46
C SER A 696 34.85 -12.12 -58.64
N ASP A 697 34.92 -10.83 -58.97
CA ASP A 697 34.24 -10.29 -60.15
C ASP A 697 34.89 -10.77 -61.45
N ILE A 698 36.23 -10.93 -61.46
CA ILE A 698 36.96 -11.49 -62.61
C ILE A 698 36.53 -12.94 -62.89
N TYR A 699 36.34 -13.75 -61.84
CA TYR A 699 35.79 -15.10 -61.99
C TYR A 699 34.39 -15.07 -62.62
N SER A 700 33.49 -14.23 -62.09
CA SER A 700 32.14 -14.05 -62.64
C SER A 700 32.18 -13.57 -64.10
N CYS A 701 33.10 -12.66 -64.42
CA CYS A 701 33.31 -12.15 -65.76
C CYS A 701 33.73 -13.28 -66.72
N GLY A 702 34.65 -14.16 -66.32
CA GLY A 702 35.05 -15.33 -67.11
C GLY A 702 33.88 -16.25 -67.44
N VAL A 703 32.99 -16.51 -66.47
CA VAL A 703 31.77 -17.31 -66.72
C VAL A 703 30.87 -16.63 -67.76
N ILE A 704 30.64 -15.31 -67.63
CA ILE A 704 29.81 -14.54 -68.57
C ILE A 704 30.47 -14.44 -69.95
N MET A 705 31.79 -14.29 -70.03
CA MET A 705 32.54 -14.26 -71.28
C MET A 705 32.37 -15.57 -72.05
N TYR A 706 32.48 -16.71 -71.37
CA TYR A 706 32.20 -18.01 -71.98
C TYR A 706 30.75 -18.09 -72.46
N GLU A 707 29.79 -17.63 -71.65
CA GLU A 707 28.37 -17.65 -71.99
C GLU A 707 28.05 -16.78 -73.22
N ILE A 708 28.70 -15.63 -73.38
CA ILE A 708 28.59 -14.79 -74.58
C ILE A 708 29.10 -15.53 -75.81
N LEU A 709 30.24 -16.23 -75.70
CA LEU A 709 30.93 -16.87 -76.83
C LEU A 709 30.26 -18.18 -77.25
N ALA A 710 29.93 -19.04 -76.29
CA ALA A 710 29.39 -20.38 -76.50
C ALA A 710 27.85 -20.44 -76.48
N ARG A 711 27.17 -19.37 -76.02
CA ARG A 711 25.71 -19.32 -75.77
C ARG A 711 25.21 -20.48 -74.90
N ALA A 712 26.08 -20.97 -74.02
CA ALA A 712 25.87 -22.07 -73.09
C ALA A 712 26.67 -21.82 -71.80
N LEU A 713 26.26 -22.44 -70.70
CA LEU A 713 27.01 -22.37 -69.44
C LEU A 713 28.28 -23.23 -69.51
N PRO A 714 29.36 -22.87 -68.81
CA PRO A 714 30.61 -23.63 -68.80
C PRO A 714 30.55 -24.86 -67.86
N PHE A 715 29.43 -25.59 -67.84
CA PHE A 715 29.26 -26.83 -67.05
C PHE A 715 28.74 -27.94 -67.97
N PRO A 716 29.17 -29.21 -67.81
CA PRO A 716 28.90 -30.29 -68.78
C PRO A 716 27.41 -30.48 -69.13
N GLU A 717 27.11 -30.76 -70.41
CA GLU A 717 25.75 -31.14 -70.84
C GLU A 717 25.32 -32.46 -70.18
N GLY A 718 24.28 -32.40 -69.35
CA GLY A 718 23.70 -33.55 -68.64
C GLY A 718 23.64 -33.42 -67.11
N GLU A 719 24.30 -32.43 -66.51
CA GLU A 719 24.12 -32.12 -65.09
C GLU A 719 22.81 -31.37 -64.83
N ASP A 720 22.06 -31.80 -63.80
CA ASP A 720 20.90 -31.05 -63.33
C ASP A 720 21.38 -29.75 -62.65
N LEU A 721 21.16 -28.62 -63.31
CA LEU A 721 21.51 -27.29 -62.80
C LEU A 721 20.89 -27.01 -61.43
N VAL A 722 19.73 -27.61 -61.11
CA VAL A 722 19.09 -27.47 -59.80
C VAL A 722 19.88 -28.22 -58.72
N GLU A 723 20.33 -29.43 -59.01
CA GLU A 723 21.19 -30.21 -58.12
C GLU A 723 22.54 -29.51 -57.91
N LEU A 724 23.14 -28.99 -58.99
CA LEU A 724 24.39 -28.23 -58.94
C LEU A 724 24.29 -27.00 -58.04
N VAL A 725 23.20 -26.24 -58.13
CA VAL A 725 22.93 -25.08 -57.27
C VAL A 725 22.78 -25.48 -55.80
N GLU A 726 22.11 -26.59 -55.50
CA GLU A 726 21.98 -27.10 -54.12
C GLU A 726 23.33 -27.56 -53.55
N VAL A 727 24.15 -28.23 -54.36
CA VAL A 727 25.49 -28.69 -53.99
C VAL A 727 26.45 -27.54 -53.72
N LEU A 728 26.38 -26.46 -54.51
CA LEU A 728 27.27 -25.30 -54.35
C LEU A 728 26.82 -24.33 -53.25
N ARG A 729 25.59 -24.47 -52.73
CA ARG A 729 24.99 -23.53 -51.78
C ARG A 729 25.75 -23.42 -50.46
N ASP A 730 26.34 -24.51 -49.98
CA ASP A 730 27.10 -24.53 -48.73
C ASP A 730 28.59 -24.18 -48.90
N GLY A 731 29.06 -23.98 -50.14
CA GLY A 731 30.45 -23.66 -50.47
C GLY A 731 31.46 -24.76 -50.11
N SER A 732 31.01 -25.96 -49.73
CA SER A 732 31.86 -27.09 -49.31
C SER A 732 32.44 -27.84 -50.50
N LYS A 733 31.69 -27.94 -51.59
CA LYS A 733 32.15 -28.47 -52.88
C LYS A 733 32.43 -27.32 -53.85
N VAL A 734 33.44 -27.50 -54.68
CA VAL A 734 33.81 -26.59 -55.77
C VAL A 734 33.59 -27.32 -57.07
N VAL A 735 32.82 -26.72 -57.98
CA VAL A 735 32.67 -27.20 -59.35
C VAL A 735 33.35 -26.21 -60.27
N HIS A 736 34.32 -26.70 -61.03
CA HIS A 736 35.14 -25.87 -61.91
C HIS A 736 34.46 -25.73 -63.28
N PRO A 737 34.32 -24.48 -63.79
CA PRO A 737 33.89 -24.26 -65.16
C PRO A 737 34.83 -24.97 -66.14
N THR A 738 34.28 -25.52 -67.22
CA THR A 738 35.03 -26.24 -68.26
C THR A 738 34.61 -25.78 -69.65
N ILE A 739 35.60 -25.60 -70.52
CA ILE A 739 35.38 -25.28 -71.93
C ILE A 739 34.96 -26.56 -72.65
N GLN A 740 33.70 -26.62 -73.10
CA GLN A 740 33.16 -27.82 -73.73
C GLN A 740 33.67 -28.01 -75.16
N ASP A 741 33.62 -26.96 -75.98
CA ASP A 741 34.05 -26.98 -77.38
C ASP A 741 35.30 -26.10 -77.57
N LYS A 742 36.48 -26.73 -77.41
CA LYS A 742 37.78 -26.06 -77.56
C LYS A 742 38.10 -25.65 -79.01
N ASP A 743 37.43 -26.22 -80.01
CA ASP A 743 37.66 -25.89 -81.42
C ASP A 743 36.87 -24.64 -81.85
N SER A 744 35.79 -24.32 -81.14
CA SER A 744 34.95 -23.13 -81.40
C SER A 744 35.49 -21.81 -80.86
N ILE A 745 36.45 -21.84 -79.93
CA ILE A 745 37.01 -20.67 -79.24
C ILE A 745 38.50 -20.57 -79.58
N SER A 746 39.01 -19.35 -79.79
CA SER A 746 40.45 -19.18 -80.07
C SER A 746 41.30 -19.63 -78.89
N PRO A 747 42.49 -20.24 -79.11
CA PRO A 747 43.36 -20.71 -78.03
C PRO A 747 43.74 -19.63 -77.01
N GLU A 748 43.89 -18.39 -77.46
CA GLU A 748 44.19 -17.22 -76.60
C GLU A 748 43.03 -16.91 -75.64
N ILE A 749 41.79 -16.94 -76.13
CA ILE A 749 40.60 -16.71 -75.30
C ILE A 749 40.36 -17.89 -74.35
N ALA A 750 40.60 -19.12 -74.80
CA ALA A 750 40.51 -20.30 -73.96
C ALA A 750 41.50 -20.24 -72.77
N SER A 751 42.76 -19.83 -73.02
CA SER A 751 43.75 -19.61 -71.95
C SER A 751 43.30 -18.55 -70.96
N LEU A 752 42.75 -17.42 -71.44
CA LEU A 752 42.26 -16.35 -70.58
C LEU A 752 41.08 -16.80 -69.70
N LEU A 753 40.16 -17.61 -70.24
CA LEU A 753 39.05 -18.17 -69.46
C LEU A 753 39.55 -19.10 -68.34
N ASP A 754 40.54 -19.97 -68.64
CA ASP A 754 41.17 -20.84 -67.64
C ASP A 754 41.92 -20.04 -66.56
N GLU A 755 42.50 -18.88 -66.91
CA GLU A 755 43.11 -17.95 -65.94
C GLU A 755 42.07 -17.26 -65.05
N CYS A 756 40.92 -16.85 -65.60
CA CYS A 756 39.81 -16.28 -64.83
C CYS A 756 39.22 -17.26 -63.80
N TRP A 757 39.29 -18.57 -64.08
CA TRP A 757 38.69 -19.62 -63.24
C TRP A 757 39.67 -20.29 -62.26
N GLN A 758 40.87 -19.73 -62.08
CA GLN A 758 41.83 -20.23 -61.09
C GLN A 758 41.23 -20.24 -59.67
N GLU A 759 41.51 -21.32 -58.92
CA GLU A 759 41.02 -21.46 -57.53
C GLU A 759 41.64 -20.42 -56.61
N CYS A 760 42.93 -20.09 -56.83
CA CYS A 760 43.62 -19.03 -56.11
C CYS A 760 43.19 -17.67 -56.67
N PRO A 761 42.50 -16.80 -55.90
CA PRO A 761 42.02 -15.50 -56.41
C PRO A 761 43.16 -14.61 -56.90
N GLU A 762 44.31 -14.67 -56.24
CA GLU A 762 45.49 -13.87 -56.59
C GLU A 762 46.19 -14.32 -57.89
N ALA A 763 45.83 -15.49 -58.43
CA ALA A 763 46.33 -16.00 -59.70
C ALA A 763 45.43 -15.63 -60.91
N ARG A 764 44.27 -15.02 -60.65
CA ARG A 764 43.38 -14.52 -61.70
C ARG A 764 43.95 -13.23 -62.32
N PRO A 765 43.61 -12.93 -63.59
CA PRO A 765 44.07 -11.70 -64.23
C PRO A 765 43.49 -10.47 -63.52
N ASN A 766 44.24 -9.36 -63.53
CA ASN A 766 43.85 -8.08 -62.94
C ASN A 766 43.46 -7.09 -64.03
#